data_AF-A0A2E0LYJ8-F1
#
_entry.id   AF-A0A2E0LYJ8-F1
#
_cell.length_a   1.000
_cell.length_b   1.000
_cell.length_c   1.000
_cell.angle_alpha   90.00
_cell.angle_beta   90.00
_cell.angle_gamma   90.00
#
_symmetry.space_group_name_H-M   'P 1'
#
loop_
_entity.id
_entity.type
_entity.pdbx_description
1 polymer ?
#
loop_
_entity_poly.entity_id
_entity_poly.type
_entity_poly.pdbx_seq_one_letter_code
_entity_poly.pdbx_strand_id
1 'polypeptide(L)'
;MAAGNKKTVHSWATDFMPSQLGIDVDPEELRLLGSFNEANPALFKFAARQLDTTVATLNKKKRFPVLLAEADVDPRTGGAAAVVTKSQRDTRGNIGDMTIQYWRMRPNGGQRLQDLINIETGPGKDENHTSITGMWVLGREIDVSDIAKVNRVLEAARRINTSLRAGTLPEVAKIFKDTYMHEVVSEKLPIIGLDEKGGFDFAPSIQGQSPEKALDLEVPPSVALALDGRGVNTLDYRQITAVKRPVSAVDPDTAMQFISQVGIETNTKGHEVKASIEPGVVPEGVQGEAIDDLAQEHWSRVPGDDPSRKGKRNFRLDKLNILGEDLLNVDTVTRMRGLGILNRVMHSLRRRDYPEIMDYLTEFDQLDLVEPLPDPPALEEGGRMYMVSLLGNGRDEIVEDFGDQIGSTKIIVHEGKDKDGKIDRVAVGHDLGMFIPKEGSEWSGAVPDVVEWLKQVDHWFITHRHLDHAHGIAIYARKGLLEDKTFHATPDVIRAIEKSLNDYDVKRKDWPKFQAITKEGAIDIEKDGTKRMTVEWSPHATPHSARTTPFRYIGRFGNNILGSYLNPGDMRFGRYMEEGYDGPKPAATWIDQKFFSRGLRGLAEREPDLDPADVDRQDTVADFDVTSVKKRGWAVTEPEVEHNMNELLNGVFKDKGVLMAMISTNDNRYESALRIATHTGRNLMEVGSSVEQTATTNNVLGVNYHVVEPNPDGGNIQIYLDHVYDERLGELKEALEKEKAEGPAHGRKAVVDNTLKAIDWITERRHHGMVRENHDYEKHGKDSFMKPLVGRPVYMLYDEMKEADEHLGALIAGMDGKVDKRLPRFTATLRTSRTSKTAARIMGDDPARRIIPVTGTQGSMAEMEAQLNKIAEGRSLFEADPKHRHTAVPISADTDVIIISQSSIPGNEKNQKALIDRLTRDRNYTVVVAMGDGFRAHNLKGDQAERLKTLYGKQKGVELLTETDGSLTVLNKGLHSSGHGNEKDVEAFANLIRPDIAQPQHVTDPESINRALGLFKKIGLNTKDRIVENFEALSINKGATPEQADAQSIGRMPASLVVFKLIRKFGKFFGGHLEAKRILSNERRGGERRDGLMAGENKEYEANFPVQDPERVREWQSRRPVKRPEPSRKDRSRPIPERRDRGPNLPPMPAPKMRRTG
;
A
#
# COMPACT_ATOMS: atom_id res chain seq x y z
N MET A 1 6.05 69.54 17.55
CA MET A 1 4.98 70.55 17.70
C MET A 1 5.41 71.89 17.11
N ALA A 2 5.50 71.98 15.77
CA ALA A 2 5.72 73.25 15.05
C ALA A 2 5.32 73.08 13.58
N ALA A 3 4.02 72.92 13.31
CA ALA A 3 3.36 73.21 12.03
C ALA A 3 1.85 72.94 12.25
N GLY A 4 1.04 73.96 12.00
CA GLY A 4 -0.39 73.93 12.28
C GLY A 4 -1.17 73.04 11.33
N ASN A 5 -2.11 72.28 11.89
CA ASN A 5 -3.35 71.95 11.20
C ASN A 5 -4.45 71.71 12.25
N LYS A 6 -5.58 72.43 12.15
CA LYS A 6 -6.65 72.41 13.16
C LYS A 6 -7.35 71.04 13.26
N LYS A 7 -7.28 70.21 12.21
CA LYS A 7 -7.76 68.81 12.23
C LYS A 7 -6.91 67.89 13.12
N THR A 8 -5.64 68.18 13.31
CA THR A 8 -4.71 67.30 14.02
C THR A 8 -4.82 67.42 15.54
N VAL A 9 -5.33 68.54 16.07
CA VAL A 9 -5.50 68.74 17.53
C VAL A 9 -6.77 68.04 18.02
N HIS A 10 -7.83 68.02 17.21
CA HIS A 10 -9.05 67.28 17.54
C HIS A 10 -8.80 65.77 17.48
N SER A 11 -8.13 65.26 16.45
CA SER A 11 -7.76 63.83 16.38
C SER A 11 -6.74 63.42 17.45
N TRP A 12 -5.85 64.32 17.89
CA TRP A 12 -4.97 64.04 19.03
C TRP A 12 -5.73 63.90 20.35
N ALA A 13 -6.76 64.72 20.57
CA ALA A 13 -7.55 64.70 21.79
C ALA A 13 -8.62 63.59 21.82
N THR A 14 -9.22 63.24 20.67
CA THR A 14 -10.27 62.21 20.59
C THR A 14 -9.73 60.80 20.33
N ASP A 15 -8.62 60.65 19.58
CA ASP A 15 -8.19 59.33 19.11
C ASP A 15 -6.85 58.89 19.76
N PHE A 16 -5.94 59.83 20.03
CA PHE A 16 -4.58 59.51 20.50
C PHE A 16 -4.44 59.49 22.02
N MET A 17 -5.08 60.42 22.75
CA MET A 17 -5.02 60.47 24.22
C MET A 17 -5.76 59.32 24.92
N PRO A 18 -6.99 58.93 24.54
CA PRO A 18 -7.71 57.84 25.20
C PRO A 18 -7.04 56.46 24.98
N SER A 19 -6.48 56.25 23.78
CA SER A 19 -5.84 54.99 23.39
C SER A 19 -4.49 54.75 24.08
N GLN A 20 -3.70 55.80 24.37
CA GLN A 20 -2.45 55.67 25.13
C GLN A 20 -2.58 55.82 26.65
N LEU A 21 -3.57 56.56 27.16
CA LEU A 21 -3.72 56.81 28.61
C LEU A 21 -4.80 55.97 29.30
N GLY A 22 -5.69 55.31 28.55
CA GLY A 22 -6.70 54.41 29.09
C GLY A 22 -7.68 55.10 30.06
N ILE A 23 -8.20 56.27 29.68
CA ILE A 23 -9.22 57.02 30.42
C ILE A 23 -10.45 57.13 29.49
N ASP A 24 -11.62 56.67 29.96
CA ASP A 24 -12.91 57.05 29.36
C ASP A 24 -13.24 58.47 29.81
N VAL A 25 -13.41 59.38 28.85
CA VAL A 25 -13.83 60.76 29.12
C VAL A 25 -15.20 60.95 28.48
N ASP A 26 -16.14 61.52 29.23
CA ASP A 26 -17.49 61.81 28.76
C ASP A 26 -17.44 62.74 27.53
N PRO A 27 -18.08 62.38 26.40
CA PRO A 27 -18.12 63.22 25.20
C PRO A 27 -18.66 64.64 25.44
N GLU A 28 -19.52 64.86 26.44
CA GLU A 28 -20.00 66.22 26.79
C GLU A 28 -18.91 67.08 27.47
N GLU A 29 -18.02 66.49 28.26
CA GLU A 29 -16.90 67.20 28.92
C GLU A 29 -15.83 67.64 27.91
N LEU A 30 -15.58 66.82 26.88
CA LEU A 30 -14.69 67.17 25.77
C LEU A 30 -15.23 68.33 24.91
N ARG A 31 -16.56 68.45 24.81
CA ARG A 31 -17.23 69.54 24.09
C ARG A 31 -17.07 70.88 24.81
N LEU A 32 -17.07 70.88 26.15
CA LEU A 32 -16.77 72.06 26.97
C LEU A 32 -15.33 72.55 26.76
N LEU A 33 -14.34 71.66 26.68
CA LEU A 33 -12.93 72.02 26.40
C LEU A 33 -12.73 72.65 25.00
N GLY A 34 -13.52 72.24 24.01
CA GLY A 34 -13.53 72.86 22.67
C GLY A 34 -14.00 74.33 22.66
N SER A 35 -14.88 74.71 23.59
CA SER A 35 -15.41 76.08 23.71
C SER A 35 -14.50 77.06 24.46
N PHE A 36 -13.49 76.59 25.19
CA PHE A 36 -12.57 77.46 25.95
C PHE A 36 -11.44 78.07 25.11
N ASN A 37 -11.28 77.63 23.85
CA ASN A 37 -10.14 78.02 23.02
C ASN A 37 -10.29 79.41 22.37
N GLU A 38 -11.48 80.04 22.42
CA GLU A 38 -11.70 81.33 21.76
C GLU A 38 -11.62 82.56 22.69
N ALA A 39 -11.69 82.42 24.03
CA ALA A 39 -11.84 83.58 24.91
C ALA A 39 -10.71 83.84 25.92
N ASN A 40 -9.91 82.85 26.37
CA ASN A 40 -8.88 83.14 27.37
C ASN A 40 -7.73 82.10 27.49
N PRO A 41 -6.55 82.35 26.91
CA PRO A 41 -5.38 81.44 26.95
C PRO A 41 -4.87 81.11 28.37
N ALA A 42 -5.17 81.95 29.36
CA ALA A 42 -4.77 81.72 30.75
C ALA A 42 -5.61 80.62 31.43
N LEU A 43 -6.90 80.50 31.08
CA LEU A 43 -7.79 79.47 31.63
C LEU A 43 -7.45 78.08 31.07
N PHE A 44 -7.05 77.99 29.81
CA PHE A 44 -6.60 76.74 29.19
C PHE A 44 -5.31 76.21 29.85
N LYS A 45 -4.37 77.08 30.21
CA LYS A 45 -3.16 76.71 30.98
C LYS A 45 -3.48 76.30 32.42
N PHE A 46 -4.50 76.88 33.04
CA PHE A 46 -4.96 76.50 34.39
C PHE A 46 -5.71 75.16 34.36
N ALA A 47 -6.59 74.93 33.38
CA ALA A 47 -7.30 73.68 33.17
C ALA A 47 -6.35 72.54 32.78
N ALA A 48 -5.36 72.77 31.91
CA ALA A 48 -4.32 71.79 31.58
C ALA A 48 -3.43 71.44 32.80
N ARG A 49 -3.10 72.41 33.66
CA ARG A 49 -2.41 72.14 34.93
C ARG A 49 -3.28 71.37 35.93
N GLN A 50 -4.58 71.69 36.04
CA GLN A 50 -5.52 70.94 36.87
C GLN A 50 -5.73 69.52 36.33
N LEU A 51 -5.77 69.33 35.00
CA LEU A 51 -5.80 68.01 34.36
C LEU A 51 -4.51 67.25 34.60
N ASP A 52 -3.33 67.86 34.46
CA ASP A 52 -2.04 67.23 34.77
C ASP A 52 -1.95 66.83 36.25
N THR A 53 -2.48 67.66 37.15
CA THR A 53 -2.49 67.37 38.59
C THR A 53 -3.52 66.28 38.93
N THR A 54 -4.68 66.28 38.28
CA THR A 54 -5.76 65.28 38.47
C THR A 54 -5.40 63.95 37.83
N VAL A 55 -4.79 63.94 36.64
CA VAL A 55 -4.23 62.76 35.95
C VAL A 55 -3.01 62.23 36.70
N ALA A 56 -2.13 63.08 37.26
CA ALA A 56 -1.04 62.63 38.13
C ALA A 56 -1.54 62.05 39.47
N THR A 57 -2.69 62.53 39.99
CA THR A 57 -3.29 62.01 41.22
C THR A 57 -4.12 60.74 40.97
N LEU A 58 -4.79 60.62 39.82
CA LEU A 58 -5.48 59.40 39.36
C LEU A 58 -4.51 58.30 38.91
N ASN A 59 -3.34 58.65 38.34
CA ASN A 59 -2.29 57.71 37.94
C ASN A 59 -1.45 57.18 39.12
N LYS A 60 -1.51 57.82 40.31
CA LYS A 60 -0.82 57.32 41.52
C LYS A 60 -1.44 56.05 42.13
N LYS A 61 -2.58 55.57 41.63
CA LYS A 61 -3.26 54.35 42.13
C LYS A 61 -3.67 53.32 41.06
N LYS A 62 -3.38 53.52 39.77
CA LYS A 62 -3.68 52.53 38.72
C LYS A 62 -2.64 51.41 38.73
N ARG A 63 -3.06 50.21 39.12
CA ARG A 63 -2.32 48.95 38.93
C ARG A 63 -2.76 48.31 37.61
N PHE A 64 -1.81 48.02 36.72
CA PHE A 64 -2.00 47.30 35.47
C PHE A 64 -1.88 45.79 35.70
N PRO A 65 -2.79 44.96 35.18
CA PRO A 65 -2.68 43.51 35.31
C PRO A 65 -1.51 42.99 34.47
N VAL A 66 -0.73 42.09 35.07
CA VAL A 66 0.31 41.30 34.40
C VAL A 66 -0.18 39.86 34.37
N LEU A 67 -0.25 39.28 33.17
CA LEU A 67 -0.58 37.88 32.97
C LEU A 67 0.51 37.27 32.11
N LEU A 68 1.15 36.21 32.58
CA LEU A 68 2.01 35.37 31.77
C LEU A 68 1.41 33.97 31.75
N ALA A 69 1.24 33.38 30.58
CA ALA A 69 0.62 32.06 30.49
C ALA A 69 1.11 31.33 29.25
N GLU A 70 1.46 30.05 29.40
CA GLU A 70 1.77 29.16 28.29
C GLU A 70 1.24 27.76 28.63
N ALA A 71 0.81 27.02 27.61
CA ALA A 71 0.35 25.64 27.72
C ALA A 71 0.91 24.82 26.56
N ASP A 72 1.00 23.51 26.77
CA ASP A 72 1.35 22.56 25.71
C ASP A 72 0.58 21.23 25.95
N VAL A 73 0.44 20.46 24.89
CA VAL A 73 -0.24 19.16 24.86
C VAL A 73 0.77 18.08 24.49
N ASP A 74 0.78 16.97 25.22
CA ASP A 74 1.58 15.79 24.90
C ASP A 74 1.00 15.09 23.67
N PRO A 75 1.70 15.10 22.52
CA PRO A 75 1.18 14.51 21.28
C PRO A 75 0.91 13.00 21.40
N ARG A 76 1.65 12.31 22.27
CA ARG A 76 1.54 10.86 22.45
C ARG A 76 0.35 10.45 23.30
N THR A 77 0.00 11.22 24.33
CA THR A 77 -1.01 10.80 25.32
C THR A 77 -2.26 11.68 25.36
N GLY A 78 -2.24 12.84 24.71
CA GLY A 78 -3.32 13.85 24.80
C GLY A 78 -3.41 14.51 26.19
N GLY A 79 -2.49 14.22 27.11
CA GLY A 79 -2.36 14.96 28.36
C GLY A 79 -1.89 16.39 28.10
N ALA A 80 -2.23 17.32 28.96
CA ALA A 80 -1.87 18.74 28.77
C ALA A 80 -1.41 19.39 30.07
N ALA A 81 -0.58 20.43 29.94
CA ALA A 81 -0.10 21.21 31.06
C ALA A 81 -0.09 22.70 30.71
N ALA A 82 -0.40 23.55 31.68
CA ALA A 82 -0.33 24.99 31.54
C ALA A 82 0.27 25.62 32.80
N VAL A 83 1.11 26.64 32.62
CA VAL A 83 1.66 27.46 33.71
C VAL A 83 1.20 28.88 33.53
N VAL A 84 0.67 29.48 34.61
CA VAL A 84 0.09 30.82 34.59
C VAL A 84 0.65 31.65 35.75
N THR A 85 1.29 32.77 35.44
CA THR A 85 1.65 33.80 36.41
C THR A 85 0.67 34.98 36.30
N LYS A 86 0.02 35.32 37.41
CA LYS A 86 -0.83 36.51 37.55
C LYS A 86 -0.14 37.47 38.51
N SER A 87 -0.09 38.74 38.13
CA SER A 87 0.43 39.80 38.99
C SER A 87 -0.21 41.14 38.64
N GLN A 88 0.17 42.18 39.35
CA GLN A 88 -0.12 43.56 38.98
C GLN A 88 1.18 44.37 38.91
N ARG A 89 1.19 45.46 38.15
CA ARG A 89 2.29 46.42 38.10
C ARG A 89 1.74 47.83 38.26
N ASP A 90 2.34 48.67 39.08
CA ASP A 90 1.97 50.08 39.16
C ASP A 90 2.54 50.92 37.98
N THR A 91 2.18 52.21 37.95
CA THR A 91 2.70 53.18 36.97
C THR A 91 4.21 53.40 37.03
N ARG A 92 4.89 52.93 38.09
CA ARG A 92 6.33 53.14 38.32
C ARG A 92 7.19 51.94 37.95
N GLY A 93 6.64 50.74 37.87
CA GLY A 93 7.48 49.54 37.70
C GLY A 93 7.26 48.46 38.72
N ASN A 94 6.70 48.80 39.88
CA ASN A 94 6.67 47.91 41.02
C ASN A 94 5.64 46.82 40.79
N ILE A 95 6.07 45.58 41.02
CA ILE A 95 5.24 44.40 40.90
C ILE A 95 4.48 44.20 42.21
N GLY A 96 3.15 44.12 42.14
CA GLY A 96 2.28 43.76 43.25
C GLY A 96 2.25 42.25 43.50
N ASP A 97 1.21 41.79 44.19
CA ASP A 97 1.10 40.38 44.56
C ASP A 97 1.12 39.47 43.33
N MET A 98 1.89 38.39 43.42
CA MET A 98 2.14 37.47 42.32
C MET A 98 1.69 36.05 42.70
N THR A 99 0.97 35.41 41.78
CA THR A 99 0.53 34.03 41.89
C THR A 99 0.97 33.25 40.66
N ILE A 100 1.69 32.16 40.84
CA ILE A 100 2.07 31.20 39.81
C ILE A 100 1.24 29.93 40.02
N GLN A 101 0.45 29.55 39.02
CA GLN A 101 -0.44 28.39 39.02
C GLN A 101 0.01 27.38 37.96
N TYR A 102 -0.18 26.10 38.25
CA TYR A 102 0.04 24.98 37.35
C TYR A 102 -1.27 24.23 37.15
N TRP A 103 -1.73 24.18 35.91
CA TRP A 103 -2.85 23.37 35.50
C TRP A 103 -2.34 22.14 34.75
N ARG A 104 -3.01 21.01 34.95
CA ARG A 104 -2.75 19.79 34.18
C ARG A 104 -4.03 19.05 33.88
N MET A 105 -4.01 18.32 32.78
CA MET A 105 -5.02 17.32 32.43
C MET A 105 -4.35 15.99 32.10
N ARG A 106 -4.90 14.91 32.66
CA ARG A 106 -4.49 13.54 32.36
C ARG A 106 -5.22 13.01 31.12
N PRO A 107 -4.69 11.97 30.45
CA PRO A 107 -5.34 11.35 29.28
C PRO A 107 -6.78 10.87 29.55
N ASN A 108 -7.10 10.47 30.79
CA ASN A 108 -8.45 10.06 31.19
C ASN A 108 -9.40 11.25 31.48
N GLY A 109 -9.03 12.47 31.11
CA GLY A 109 -9.80 13.69 31.33
C GLY A 109 -9.72 14.28 32.74
N GLY A 110 -8.98 13.67 33.66
CA GLY A 110 -8.83 14.20 35.03
C GLY A 110 -8.00 15.50 35.07
N GLN A 111 -8.62 16.59 35.53
CA GLN A 111 -8.00 17.92 35.58
C GLN A 111 -7.62 18.35 37.00
N ARG A 112 -6.53 19.13 37.15
CA ARG A 112 -6.14 19.74 38.43
C ARG A 112 -5.45 21.08 38.21
N LEU A 113 -5.91 22.11 38.92
CA LEU A 113 -5.21 23.38 39.10
C LEU A 113 -4.53 23.39 40.47
N GLN A 114 -3.26 23.78 40.52
CA GLN A 114 -2.45 23.85 41.73
C GLN A 114 -1.71 25.18 41.79
N ASP A 115 -1.79 25.88 42.91
CA ASP A 115 -0.95 27.06 43.15
C ASP A 115 0.47 26.60 43.47
N LEU A 116 1.43 27.03 42.67
CA LEU A 116 2.85 26.69 42.83
C LEU A 116 3.54 27.66 43.79
N ILE A 117 3.45 28.95 43.52
CA ILE A 117 4.12 30.02 44.27
C ILE A 117 3.15 31.19 44.43
N ASN A 118 2.97 31.68 45.65
CA ASN A 118 2.27 32.93 45.94
C ASN A 118 3.25 33.88 46.66
N ILE A 119 3.31 35.13 46.22
CA ILE A 119 4.15 36.18 46.79
C ILE A 119 3.25 37.38 47.07
N GLU A 120 3.14 37.74 48.34
CA GLU A 120 2.46 38.97 48.77
C GLU A 120 3.48 40.08 48.94
N THR A 121 3.06 41.28 48.55
CA THR A 121 3.92 42.45 48.43
C THR A 121 3.35 43.63 49.20
N GLY A 122 4.23 44.35 49.89
CA GLY A 122 3.93 45.55 50.65
C GLY A 122 4.78 46.75 50.23
N PRO A 123 4.50 47.94 50.78
CA PRO A 123 5.33 49.12 50.58
C PRO A 123 6.78 48.83 51.01
N GLY A 124 7.75 49.13 50.13
CA GLY A 124 9.17 48.96 50.42
C GLY A 124 9.77 50.12 51.21
N LYS A 125 11.10 50.12 51.35
CA LYS A 125 11.85 51.15 52.09
C LYS A 125 11.74 52.55 51.48
N ASP A 126 11.47 52.63 50.18
CA ASP A 126 11.21 53.87 49.47
C ASP A 126 10.20 53.65 48.33
N GLU A 127 9.89 54.73 47.63
CA GLU A 127 8.90 54.83 46.56
C GLU A 127 9.16 53.95 45.32
N ASN A 128 10.36 53.37 45.19
CA ASN A 128 10.82 52.55 44.06
C ASN A 128 11.09 51.08 44.44
N HIS A 129 10.84 50.70 45.70
CA HIS A 129 11.07 49.33 46.17
C HIS A 129 9.78 48.71 46.70
N THR A 130 9.66 47.40 46.51
CA THR A 130 8.56 46.59 47.05
C THR A 130 9.12 45.62 48.08
N SER A 131 8.48 45.50 49.25
CA SER A 131 8.84 44.51 50.26
C SER A 131 8.00 43.25 50.08
N ILE A 132 8.55 42.08 50.37
CA ILE A 132 7.80 40.82 50.41
C ILE A 132 7.19 40.72 51.80
N THR A 133 5.86 40.66 51.90
CA THR A 133 5.12 40.56 53.17
C THR A 133 4.68 39.14 53.48
N GLY A 134 4.60 38.27 52.47
CA GLY A 134 4.25 36.86 52.62
C GLY A 134 4.70 36.05 51.41
N MET A 135 4.98 34.76 51.61
CA MET A 135 5.41 33.86 50.54
C MET A 135 4.92 32.44 50.81
N TRP A 136 4.32 31.79 49.82
CA TRP A 136 3.88 30.41 49.90
C TRP A 136 4.38 29.59 48.72
N VAL A 137 4.75 28.34 48.97
CA VAL A 137 5.07 27.35 47.95
C VAL A 137 4.16 26.16 48.14
N LEU A 138 3.36 25.82 47.12
CA LEU A 138 2.38 24.72 47.17
C LEU A 138 1.43 24.78 48.38
N GLY A 139 1.05 26.01 48.77
CA GLY A 139 0.19 26.29 49.92
C GLY A 139 0.90 26.30 51.27
N ARG A 140 2.21 26.05 51.34
CA ARG A 140 3.00 26.13 52.59
C ARG A 140 3.64 27.49 52.72
N GLU A 141 3.45 28.14 53.87
CA GLU A 141 4.05 29.43 54.20
C GLU A 141 5.57 29.30 54.37
N ILE A 142 6.31 30.23 53.79
CA ILE A 142 7.76 30.33 53.88
C ILE A 142 8.10 31.52 54.77
N ASP A 143 8.96 31.30 55.76
CA ASP A 143 9.48 32.37 56.59
C ASP A 143 10.29 33.36 55.74
N VAL A 144 9.72 34.55 55.53
CA VAL A 144 10.32 35.61 54.72
C VAL A 144 11.60 36.21 55.34
N SER A 145 11.92 35.88 56.60
CA SER A 145 13.19 36.24 57.22
C SER A 145 14.35 35.30 56.84
N ASP A 146 14.05 34.09 56.33
CA ASP A 146 15.04 33.15 55.80
C ASP A 146 15.41 33.52 54.36
N ILE A 147 16.41 34.41 54.24
CA ILE A 147 16.88 34.94 52.95
C ILE A 147 17.31 33.81 51.98
N ALA A 148 17.85 32.70 52.47
CA ALA A 148 18.28 31.59 51.62
C ALA A 148 17.09 30.91 50.95
N LYS A 149 16.01 30.64 51.68
CA LYS A 149 14.76 30.10 51.13
C LYS A 149 14.07 31.09 50.20
N VAL A 150 13.98 32.36 50.60
CA VAL A 150 13.39 33.43 49.78
C VAL A 150 14.09 33.54 48.42
N ASN A 151 15.44 33.57 48.40
CA ASN A 151 16.19 33.66 47.14
C ASN A 151 15.96 32.46 46.21
N ARG A 152 15.80 31.25 46.75
CA ARG A 152 15.50 30.04 45.95
C ARG A 152 14.11 30.10 45.32
N VAL A 153 13.10 30.57 46.06
CA VAL A 153 11.73 30.75 45.53
C VAL A 153 11.71 31.84 44.46
N LEU A 154 12.39 32.97 44.70
CA LEU A 154 12.49 34.06 43.72
C LEU A 154 13.23 33.62 42.45
N GLU A 155 14.30 32.83 42.57
CA GLU A 155 15.01 32.29 41.40
C GLU A 155 14.13 31.30 40.61
N ALA A 156 13.33 30.47 41.28
CA ALA A 156 12.37 29.59 40.62
C ALA A 156 11.30 30.39 39.85
N ALA A 157 10.71 31.40 40.51
CA ALA A 157 9.74 32.31 39.90
C ALA A 157 10.34 33.09 38.73
N ARG A 158 11.61 33.52 38.84
CA ARG A 158 12.34 34.19 37.75
C ARG A 158 12.49 33.27 36.55
N ARG A 159 12.98 32.04 36.73
CA ARG A 159 13.16 31.06 35.64
C ARG A 159 11.83 30.72 34.96
N ILE A 160 10.78 30.47 35.74
CA ILE A 160 9.42 30.24 35.22
C ILE A 160 8.97 31.42 34.37
N ASN A 161 9.05 32.64 34.91
CA ASN A 161 8.62 33.83 34.20
C ASN A 161 9.51 34.15 32.98
N THR A 162 10.79 33.77 32.98
CA THR A 162 11.67 33.87 31.80
C THR A 162 11.22 32.92 30.70
N SER A 163 10.89 31.65 31.02
CA SER A 163 10.36 30.69 30.04
C SER A 163 9.01 31.13 29.47
N LEU A 164 8.09 31.58 30.32
CA LEU A 164 6.81 32.14 29.87
C LEU A 164 7.03 33.37 28.98
N ARG A 165 8.03 34.20 29.29
CA ARG A 165 8.40 35.33 28.44
C ARG A 165 9.09 34.96 27.14
N ALA A 166 9.56 33.73 27.00
CA ALA A 166 10.07 33.21 25.74
C ALA A 166 8.94 32.55 24.92
N GLY A 167 7.72 32.47 25.45
CA GLY A 167 6.62 31.71 24.84
C GLY A 167 6.89 30.21 24.87
N THR A 168 7.46 29.71 25.97
CA THR A 168 7.80 28.29 26.16
C THR A 168 7.18 27.81 27.47
N LEU A 169 6.57 26.62 27.45
CA LEU A 169 6.07 26.00 28.66
C LEU A 169 7.26 25.73 29.61
N PRO A 170 7.26 26.30 30.84
CA PRO A 170 8.38 26.13 31.75
C PRO A 170 8.53 24.66 32.18
N GLU A 171 9.76 24.16 32.24
CA GLU A 171 10.11 22.84 32.78
C GLU A 171 10.02 22.86 34.32
N VAL A 172 8.82 23.07 34.88
CA VAL A 172 8.62 23.39 36.31
C VAL A 172 9.29 22.36 37.23
N ALA A 173 9.17 21.06 36.92
CA ALA A 173 9.78 19.99 37.72
C ALA A 173 11.31 20.12 37.81
N LYS A 174 11.97 20.38 36.67
CA LYS A 174 13.41 20.63 36.62
C LYS A 174 13.80 21.93 37.28
N ILE A 175 13.04 23.02 37.06
CA ILE A 175 13.29 24.30 37.75
C ILE A 175 13.23 24.10 39.26
N PHE A 176 12.24 23.38 39.77
CA PHE A 176 12.07 23.12 41.20
C PHE A 176 13.20 22.25 41.76
N LYS A 177 13.70 21.30 40.98
CA LYS A 177 14.88 20.50 41.32
C LYS A 177 16.15 21.38 41.39
N ASP A 178 16.40 22.16 40.34
CA ASP A 178 17.60 22.99 40.18
C ASP A 178 17.67 24.14 41.18
N THR A 179 16.53 24.63 41.67
CA THR A 179 16.47 25.65 42.73
C THR A 179 16.31 25.07 44.14
N TYR A 180 16.44 23.75 44.29
CA TYR A 180 16.36 23.04 45.56
C TYR A 180 15.05 23.31 46.32
N MET A 181 13.92 23.38 45.61
CA MET A 181 12.61 23.65 46.21
C MET A 181 12.20 22.59 47.24
N HIS A 182 12.68 21.36 47.08
CA HIS A 182 12.47 20.28 48.05
C HIS A 182 13.06 20.61 49.43
N GLU A 183 14.16 21.37 49.51
CA GLU A 183 14.72 21.87 50.78
C GLU A 183 13.89 23.04 51.34
N VAL A 184 13.25 23.83 50.48
CA VAL A 184 12.38 24.94 50.88
C VAL A 184 11.10 24.41 51.54
N VAL A 185 10.48 23.36 50.99
CA VAL A 185 9.25 22.76 51.53
C VAL A 185 9.47 21.51 52.42
N SER A 186 10.71 21.04 52.52
CA SER A 186 11.15 19.85 53.29
C SER A 186 10.56 18.49 52.87
N GLU A 187 10.16 18.33 51.60
CA GLU A 187 9.60 17.08 51.04
C GLU A 187 9.96 16.91 49.55
N LYS A 188 9.89 15.66 49.05
CA LYS A 188 9.94 15.39 47.60
C LYS A 188 8.63 15.86 46.95
N LEU A 189 8.76 16.66 45.88
CA LEU A 189 7.63 17.27 45.18
C LEU A 189 7.44 16.65 43.78
N PRO A 190 6.59 15.61 43.61
CA PRO A 190 6.25 15.13 42.28
C PRO A 190 5.27 16.09 41.60
N ILE A 191 5.76 16.87 40.65
CA ILE A 191 4.91 17.66 39.73
C ILE A 191 4.46 16.72 38.60
N ILE A 192 3.35 16.00 38.82
CA ILE A 192 2.80 15.08 37.80
C ILE A 192 2.42 15.88 36.54
N GLY A 193 2.83 15.40 35.37
CA GLY A 193 2.56 16.00 34.07
C GLY A 193 3.82 16.46 33.34
N LEU A 194 4.84 16.93 34.06
CA LEU A 194 6.15 17.30 33.48
C LEU A 194 7.27 16.55 34.19
N ASP A 195 8.25 16.04 33.45
CA ASP A 195 9.41 15.33 34.00
C ASP A 195 10.55 16.28 34.39
N GLU A 196 11.52 15.77 35.17
CA GLU A 196 12.71 16.52 35.57
C GLU A 196 13.75 16.73 34.44
N LYS A 197 13.52 16.13 33.26
CA LYS A 197 14.38 16.27 32.07
C LYS A 197 13.86 17.33 31.08
N GLY A 198 12.63 17.80 31.25
CA GLY A 198 11.98 18.81 30.41
C GLY A 198 10.82 18.31 29.53
N GLY A 199 10.42 17.04 29.63
CA GLY A 199 9.32 16.45 28.84
C GLY A 199 8.03 16.24 29.63
N PHE A 200 7.04 15.58 29.00
CA PHE A 200 5.79 15.18 29.65
C PHE A 200 5.94 13.86 30.43
N ASP A 201 5.38 13.81 31.65
CA ASP A 201 5.33 12.61 32.50
C ASP A 201 3.89 12.21 32.83
N PHE A 202 3.18 11.71 31.82
CA PHE A 202 1.93 10.98 32.00
C PHE A 202 2.26 9.48 31.98
N ALA A 203 2.29 8.85 33.17
CA ALA A 203 2.68 7.45 33.32
C ALA A 203 1.92 6.52 32.35
N PRO A 204 2.57 5.50 31.74
CA PRO A 204 1.97 4.66 30.69
C PRO A 204 0.80 3.76 31.12
N SER A 205 0.42 3.75 32.40
CA SER A 205 -0.51 2.77 32.98
C SER A 205 -2.01 3.05 32.73
N ILE A 206 -2.36 3.89 31.75
CA ILE A 206 -3.75 4.25 31.42
C ILE A 206 -4.15 3.82 29.98
N GLN A 207 -3.37 2.93 29.34
CA GLN A 207 -3.89 2.17 28.20
C GLN A 207 -4.92 1.14 28.72
N GLY A 208 -6.20 1.50 28.69
CA GLY A 208 -7.28 0.58 29.06
C GLY A 208 -8.57 1.20 29.59
N GLN A 209 -8.64 2.51 29.77
CA GLN A 209 -9.91 3.20 30.05
C GLN A 209 -10.15 4.27 28.99
N SER A 210 -10.75 3.88 27.86
CA SER A 210 -11.44 4.86 27.02
C SER A 210 -12.55 5.47 27.86
N PRO A 211 -12.59 6.80 28.08
CA PRO A 211 -13.83 7.42 28.49
C PRO A 211 -14.80 7.27 27.31
N GLU A 212 -15.87 6.48 27.48
CA GLU A 212 -16.95 6.28 26.49
C GLU A 212 -17.71 7.58 26.14
N LYS A 213 -17.35 8.73 26.73
CA LYS A 213 -17.90 10.04 26.42
C LYS A 213 -16.84 11.14 26.45
N ALA A 214 -16.91 11.99 25.44
CA ALA A 214 -16.48 13.39 25.45
C ALA A 214 -16.73 14.05 26.83
N LEU A 215 -15.70 14.25 27.65
CA LEU A 215 -15.79 15.09 28.86
C LEU A 215 -15.78 16.56 28.45
N ASP A 216 -16.61 17.39 29.10
CA ASP A 216 -16.57 18.85 28.90
C ASP A 216 -15.24 19.42 29.39
N LEU A 217 -14.57 20.20 28.53
CA LEU A 217 -13.31 20.87 28.87
C LEU A 217 -13.61 22.24 29.46
N GLU A 218 -13.65 22.31 30.79
CA GLU A 218 -13.83 23.57 31.53
C GLU A 218 -12.55 24.00 32.25
N VAL A 219 -11.99 25.15 31.87
CA VAL A 219 -10.73 25.66 32.42
C VAL A 219 -10.81 27.14 32.81
N PRO A 220 -9.91 27.64 33.69
CA PRO A 220 -9.82 29.07 33.94
C PRO A 220 -9.51 29.86 32.65
N PRO A 221 -9.96 31.12 32.50
CA PRO A 221 -9.77 31.90 31.28
C PRO A 221 -8.30 32.03 30.84
N SER A 222 -7.38 32.14 31.80
CA SER A 222 -5.94 32.21 31.54
C SER A 222 -5.35 30.90 31.01
N VAL A 223 -5.97 29.77 31.33
CA VAL A 223 -5.57 28.44 30.82
C VAL A 223 -6.15 28.25 29.42
N ALA A 224 -7.40 28.64 29.17
CA ALA A 224 -8.00 28.62 27.83
C ALA A 224 -7.14 29.43 26.85
N LEU A 225 -6.84 30.70 27.19
CA LEU A 225 -5.93 31.57 26.42
C LEU A 225 -4.57 30.91 26.10
N ALA A 226 -4.02 30.15 27.04
CA ALA A 226 -2.73 29.49 26.87
C ALA A 226 -2.83 28.24 26.00
N LEU A 227 -3.92 27.46 26.12
CA LEU A 227 -4.20 26.30 25.27
C LEU A 227 -4.41 26.71 23.82
N ASP A 228 -5.01 27.88 23.57
CA ASP A 228 -5.19 28.43 22.22
C ASP A 228 -3.88 28.95 21.58
N GLY A 229 -2.73 28.84 22.26
CA GLY A 229 -1.44 29.35 21.77
C GLY A 229 -1.31 30.88 21.78
N ARG A 230 -2.30 31.60 22.34
CA ARG A 230 -2.26 33.07 22.54
C ARG A 230 -1.39 33.48 23.72
N GLY A 231 -0.48 32.60 24.16
CA GLY A 231 0.28 32.70 25.40
C GLY A 231 0.73 34.12 25.70
N VAL A 232 0.37 34.59 26.89
CA VAL A 232 0.45 36.00 27.25
C VAL A 232 1.90 36.30 27.62
N ASN A 233 2.58 37.12 26.83
CA ASN A 233 3.99 37.48 27.04
C ASN A 233 4.16 39.00 27.22
N THR A 234 3.09 39.71 27.55
CA THR A 234 3.12 41.17 27.62
C THR A 234 2.72 41.64 29.01
N LEU A 235 3.37 42.71 29.46
CA LEU A 235 2.95 43.49 30.62
C LEU A 235 1.66 44.29 30.33
N ASP A 236 1.09 44.15 29.13
CA ASP A 236 -0.09 44.86 28.64
C ASP A 236 -1.11 43.87 28.07
N TYR A 237 -2.20 43.67 28.82
CA TYR A 237 -3.34 42.82 28.46
C TYR A 237 -4.01 43.23 27.14
N ARG A 238 -3.80 44.46 26.65
CA ARG A 238 -4.40 44.96 25.41
C ARG A 238 -3.65 44.55 24.14
N GLN A 239 -2.40 44.05 24.24
CA GLN A 239 -1.63 43.55 23.09
C GLN A 239 -2.00 42.12 22.68
N ILE A 240 -2.83 41.43 23.47
CA ILE A 240 -3.36 40.08 23.20
C ILE A 240 -4.11 40.02 21.83
N THR A 241 -4.54 41.17 21.30
CA THR A 241 -5.31 41.31 20.05
C THR A 241 -4.48 41.67 18.81
N ALA A 242 -3.15 41.78 18.91
CA ALA A 242 -2.29 42.33 17.85
C ALA A 242 -1.70 41.32 16.86
N VAL A 243 -2.12 40.04 16.90
CA VAL A 243 -1.68 39.00 15.94
C VAL A 243 -2.43 39.15 14.59
N LYS A 244 -2.58 40.37 14.07
CA LYS A 244 -3.23 40.63 12.78
C LYS A 244 -2.27 40.73 11.60
N ARG A 245 -0.99 40.37 11.78
CA ARG A 245 0.00 40.51 10.70
C ARG A 245 0.09 39.20 9.91
N PRO A 246 -0.29 39.22 8.61
CA PRO A 246 -0.12 38.06 7.74
C PRO A 246 1.36 37.64 7.68
N VAL A 247 1.59 36.33 7.60
CA VAL A 247 2.88 35.72 7.24
C VAL A 247 2.73 35.04 5.89
N SER A 248 3.78 35.00 5.10
CA SER A 248 3.73 34.39 3.77
C SER A 248 4.84 33.39 3.54
N ALA A 249 4.53 32.30 2.83
CA ALA A 249 5.50 31.36 2.30
C ALA A 249 5.33 31.25 0.78
N VAL A 250 6.37 30.78 0.10
CA VAL A 250 6.33 30.48 -1.33
C VAL A 250 6.48 28.97 -1.48
N ASP A 251 5.60 28.37 -2.27
CA ASP A 251 5.78 27.00 -2.70
C ASP A 251 6.92 26.93 -3.73
N PRO A 252 8.02 26.20 -3.44
CA PRO A 252 9.18 26.10 -4.33
C PRO A 252 8.87 25.50 -5.71
N ASP A 253 7.88 24.61 -5.84
CA ASP A 253 7.63 23.89 -7.10
C ASP A 253 6.73 24.69 -8.04
N THR A 254 5.72 25.35 -7.49
CA THR A 254 4.77 26.15 -8.26
C THR A 254 5.15 27.63 -8.34
N ALA A 255 6.09 28.08 -7.50
CA ALA A 255 6.40 29.48 -7.23
C ALA A 255 5.21 30.31 -6.72
N MET A 256 4.14 29.66 -6.26
CA MET A 256 2.94 30.31 -5.74
C MET A 256 3.17 30.83 -4.32
N GLN A 257 2.73 32.05 -4.02
CA GLN A 257 2.80 32.59 -2.68
C GLN A 257 1.49 32.32 -1.94
N PHE A 258 1.59 31.87 -0.69
CA PHE A 258 0.47 31.70 0.24
C PHE A 258 0.64 32.62 1.45
N ILE A 259 -0.48 33.11 1.98
CA ILE A 259 -0.54 34.05 3.09
C ILE A 259 -1.39 33.44 4.21
N SER A 260 -0.78 33.16 5.35
CA SER A 260 -1.49 32.71 6.55
C SER A 260 -1.87 33.89 7.44
N GLN A 261 -3.11 33.88 7.93
CA GLN A 261 -3.71 34.94 8.73
C GLN A 261 -4.46 34.35 9.93
N VAL A 262 -4.69 35.18 10.95
CA VAL A 262 -5.55 34.82 12.08
C VAL A 262 -6.51 35.95 12.44
N GLY A 263 -7.78 35.60 12.51
CA GLY A 263 -8.86 36.38 13.10
C GLY A 263 -9.03 36.00 14.58
N ILE A 264 -9.12 37.02 15.45
CA ILE A 264 -9.45 36.83 16.86
C ILE A 264 -10.63 37.74 17.18
N GLU A 265 -11.73 37.14 17.64
CA GLU A 265 -12.88 37.85 18.16
C GLU A 265 -12.99 37.62 19.67
N THR A 266 -13.18 38.67 20.45
CA THR A 266 -13.29 38.56 21.91
C THR A 266 -14.41 39.47 22.40
N ASN A 267 -15.33 38.91 23.18
CA ASN A 267 -16.45 39.65 23.75
C ASN A 267 -16.65 39.29 25.25
N THR A 268 -17.70 39.83 25.87
CA THR A 268 -17.98 39.60 27.31
C THR A 268 -18.51 38.19 27.63
N LYS A 269 -18.89 37.42 26.61
CA LYS A 269 -19.48 36.08 26.70
C LYS A 269 -18.47 34.96 26.36
N GLY A 270 -17.38 35.26 25.69
CA GLY A 270 -16.38 34.28 25.24
C GLY A 270 -15.35 34.86 24.29
N HIS A 271 -14.56 33.99 23.66
CA HIS A 271 -13.64 34.34 22.58
C HIS A 271 -13.63 33.27 21.50
N GLU A 272 -13.22 33.67 20.31
CA GLU A 272 -13.08 32.83 19.13
C GLU A 272 -11.75 33.13 18.45
N VAL A 273 -11.09 32.07 17.98
CA VAL A 273 -9.88 32.15 17.17
C VAL A 273 -10.13 31.40 15.88
N LYS A 274 -9.78 32.02 14.75
CA LYS A 274 -9.88 31.43 13.40
C LYS A 274 -8.61 31.72 12.62
N ALA A 275 -7.88 30.68 12.23
CA ALA A 275 -6.73 30.78 11.35
C ALA A 275 -7.13 30.36 9.93
N SER A 276 -6.56 31.02 8.92
CA SER A 276 -6.77 30.73 7.50
C SER A 276 -5.47 30.84 6.70
N ILE A 277 -5.48 30.25 5.49
CA ILE A 277 -4.44 30.41 4.46
C ILE A 277 -5.11 30.87 3.17
N GLU A 278 -4.58 31.92 2.55
CA GLU A 278 -5.11 32.46 1.30
C GLU A 278 -4.00 32.55 0.22
N PRO A 279 -4.33 32.34 -1.06
CA PRO A 279 -3.45 32.69 -2.18
C PRO A 279 -2.99 34.15 -2.15
N GLY A 280 -1.69 34.38 -2.27
CA GLY A 280 -1.09 35.70 -2.46
C GLY A 280 -0.85 35.99 -3.94
N VAL A 281 0.41 35.91 -4.37
CA VAL A 281 0.80 36.02 -5.78
C VAL A 281 0.62 34.67 -6.48
N VAL A 282 -0.19 34.65 -7.52
CA VAL A 282 -0.51 33.45 -8.32
C VAL A 282 0.16 33.55 -9.70
N PRO A 283 1.07 32.61 -10.07
CA PRO A 283 1.67 32.54 -11.40
C PRO A 283 0.65 32.28 -12.51
N GLU A 284 0.96 32.71 -13.73
CA GLU A 284 0.08 32.52 -14.89
C GLU A 284 -0.14 31.03 -15.18
N GLY A 285 -1.41 30.61 -15.28
CA GLY A 285 -1.78 29.22 -15.55
C GLY A 285 -1.93 28.31 -14.31
N VAL A 286 -1.70 28.84 -13.11
CA VAL A 286 -1.87 28.12 -11.83
C VAL A 286 -3.13 28.64 -11.13
N GLN A 287 -3.92 27.76 -10.52
CA GLN A 287 -5.03 28.13 -9.63
C GLN A 287 -4.57 27.96 -8.17
N GLY A 288 -5.21 28.67 -7.23
CA GLY A 288 -4.97 28.40 -5.82
C GLY A 288 -6.25 28.56 -5.04
N GLU A 289 -6.39 27.72 -4.02
CA GLU A 289 -7.56 27.66 -3.16
C GLU A 289 -7.20 28.18 -1.77
N ALA A 290 -8.16 28.88 -1.16
CA ALA A 290 -8.03 29.31 0.23
C ALA A 290 -8.42 28.17 1.18
N ILE A 291 -7.84 28.19 2.37
CA ILE A 291 -8.14 27.31 3.50
C ILE A 291 -8.71 28.21 4.60
N ASP A 292 -10.00 28.47 4.55
CA ASP A 292 -10.65 29.39 5.49
C ASP A 292 -10.69 28.83 6.91
N ASP A 293 -10.83 27.52 7.06
CA ASP A 293 -10.95 26.81 8.33
C ASP A 293 -9.69 25.96 8.60
N LEU A 294 -8.50 26.57 8.51
CA LEU A 294 -7.24 25.89 8.87
C LEU A 294 -7.32 25.36 10.30
N ALA A 295 -7.70 26.24 11.22
CA ALA A 295 -7.97 25.90 12.62
C ALA A 295 -8.92 26.93 13.24
N GLN A 296 -9.94 26.45 13.96
CA GLN A 296 -10.93 27.31 14.61
C GLN A 296 -11.28 26.75 15.99
N GLU A 297 -11.42 27.64 16.98
CA GLU A 297 -11.98 27.30 18.28
C GLU A 297 -12.95 28.37 18.76
N HIS A 298 -13.88 27.98 19.64
CA HIS A 298 -14.65 28.92 20.45
C HIS A 298 -14.75 28.46 21.91
N TRP A 299 -14.48 29.38 22.85
CA TRP A 299 -14.76 29.19 24.28
C TRP A 299 -15.85 30.13 24.78
N SER A 300 -16.90 29.58 25.39
CA SER A 300 -17.89 30.34 26.14
C SER A 300 -17.59 30.38 27.64
N ARG A 301 -18.06 31.44 28.27
CA ARG A 301 -18.04 31.56 29.72
C ARG A 301 -19.14 30.70 30.35
N VAL A 302 -18.78 29.86 31.32
CA VAL A 302 -19.74 29.08 32.09
C VAL A 302 -20.52 30.02 33.03
N PRO A 303 -21.87 30.06 32.97
CA PRO A 303 -22.69 30.80 33.93
C PRO A 303 -22.47 30.25 35.34
N GLY A 304 -22.23 31.13 36.32
CA GLY A 304 -22.13 30.70 37.72
C GLY A 304 -23.52 30.62 38.36
N ASP A 305 -23.87 29.46 38.93
CA ASP A 305 -25.13 29.25 39.67
C ASP A 305 -25.18 29.95 41.05
N ASP A 306 -24.08 30.58 41.48
CA ASP A 306 -23.97 31.19 42.82
C ASP A 306 -23.39 32.62 42.76
N PRO A 307 -24.23 33.67 42.94
CA PRO A 307 -23.81 35.07 42.99
C PRO A 307 -22.82 35.40 44.12
N SER A 308 -22.68 34.55 45.14
CA SER A 308 -21.78 34.75 46.27
C SER A 308 -20.32 34.37 45.97
N ARG A 309 -20.10 33.52 44.95
CA ARG A 309 -18.76 33.14 44.48
C ARG A 309 -18.26 34.11 43.40
N LYS A 310 -17.95 35.34 43.79
CA LYS A 310 -17.39 36.40 42.92
C LYS A 310 -16.02 36.09 42.26
N GLY A 311 -15.52 34.86 42.26
CA GLY A 311 -14.09 34.57 41.99
C GLY A 311 -13.72 33.52 40.93
N LYS A 312 -14.60 32.67 40.41
CA LYS A 312 -14.19 31.61 39.46
C LYS A 312 -15.20 31.43 38.35
N ARG A 313 -15.00 32.13 37.24
CA ARG A 313 -15.78 31.97 36.00
C ARG A 313 -14.90 31.19 35.01
N ASN A 314 -15.12 29.88 34.91
CA ASN A 314 -14.43 29.02 33.95
C ASN A 314 -14.94 29.29 32.53
N PHE A 315 -14.13 28.90 31.56
CA PHE A 315 -14.46 28.87 30.15
C PHE A 315 -14.64 27.42 29.73
N ARG A 316 -15.61 27.15 28.88
CA ARG A 316 -15.89 25.84 28.28
C ARG A 316 -15.61 25.92 26.78
N LEU A 317 -14.92 24.92 26.25
CA LEU A 317 -14.72 24.79 24.81
C LEU A 317 -16.03 24.32 24.17
N ASP A 318 -16.59 25.11 23.25
CA ASP A 318 -17.85 24.79 22.56
C ASP A 318 -17.66 24.56 21.05
N LYS A 319 -16.46 24.81 20.52
CA LYS A 319 -16.09 24.49 19.13
C LYS A 319 -14.60 24.23 19.05
N LEU A 320 -14.23 23.19 18.30
CA LEU A 320 -12.86 22.92 17.89
C LEU A 320 -12.88 22.30 16.51
N ASN A 321 -12.29 22.97 15.54
CA ASN A 321 -12.25 22.53 14.16
C ASN A 321 -10.82 22.65 13.62
N ILE A 322 -10.34 21.61 12.94
CA ILE A 322 -9.03 21.59 12.27
C ILE A 322 -9.29 21.11 10.84
N LEU A 323 -8.85 21.90 9.85
CA LEU A 323 -9.06 21.62 8.41
C LEU A 323 -10.53 21.39 7.99
N GLY A 324 -11.51 21.92 8.71
CA GLY A 324 -12.94 21.72 8.44
C GLY A 324 -13.60 20.62 9.28
N GLU A 325 -12.82 19.76 9.94
CA GLU A 325 -13.33 18.65 10.76
C GLU A 325 -13.64 19.06 12.21
N ASP A 326 -14.84 18.72 12.71
CA ASP A 326 -15.25 18.99 14.10
C ASP A 326 -14.66 17.98 15.09
N LEU A 327 -13.65 18.43 15.84
CA LEU A 327 -12.96 17.65 16.87
C LEU A 327 -13.53 17.89 18.28
N LEU A 328 -14.66 18.57 18.43
CA LEU A 328 -15.27 18.76 19.74
C LEU A 328 -15.90 17.48 20.27
N ASN A 329 -16.54 16.67 19.43
CA ASN A 329 -17.35 15.53 19.86
C ASN A 329 -16.64 14.17 19.73
N VAL A 330 -15.34 14.17 19.45
CA VAL A 330 -14.48 12.97 19.41
C VAL A 330 -13.94 12.61 20.81
N ASP A 331 -13.18 11.52 20.90
CA ASP A 331 -12.53 11.11 22.14
C ASP A 331 -11.58 12.19 22.69
N THR A 332 -11.34 12.14 24.01
CA THR A 332 -10.55 13.17 24.69
C THR A 332 -9.12 13.30 24.14
N VAL A 333 -8.49 12.21 23.71
CA VAL A 333 -7.10 12.26 23.22
C VAL A 333 -7.06 12.98 21.88
N THR A 334 -7.93 12.59 20.94
CA THR A 334 -8.03 13.24 19.61
C THR A 334 -8.41 14.72 19.72
N ARG A 335 -9.35 15.07 20.60
CA ARG A 335 -9.71 16.48 20.85
C ARG A 335 -8.52 17.29 21.35
N MET A 336 -7.76 16.76 22.30
CA MET A 336 -6.60 17.46 22.85
C MET A 336 -5.47 17.58 21.83
N ARG A 337 -5.26 16.56 20.99
CA ARG A 337 -4.34 16.62 19.85
C ARG A 337 -4.74 17.75 18.89
N GLY A 338 -6.03 17.90 18.59
CA GLY A 338 -6.57 19.04 17.83
C GLY A 338 -6.25 20.40 18.46
N LEU A 339 -6.44 20.56 19.77
CA LEU A 339 -6.01 21.77 20.50
C LEU A 339 -4.49 21.99 20.45
N GLY A 340 -3.70 20.92 20.50
CA GLY A 340 -2.24 20.97 20.35
C GLY A 340 -1.81 21.51 18.98
N ILE A 341 -2.48 21.09 17.90
CA ILE A 341 -2.24 21.60 16.55
C ILE A 341 -2.56 23.10 16.47
N LEU A 342 -3.73 23.52 16.95
CA LEU A 342 -4.11 24.93 17.03
C LEU A 342 -3.06 25.74 17.81
N ASN A 343 -2.60 25.22 18.95
CA ASN A 343 -1.57 25.85 19.77
C ASN A 343 -0.27 26.10 18.97
N ARG A 344 0.22 25.09 18.25
CA ARG A 344 1.41 25.19 17.38
C ARG A 344 1.23 26.20 16.25
N VAL A 345 0.09 26.18 15.56
CA VAL A 345 -0.25 27.16 14.50
C VAL A 345 -0.16 28.58 15.06
N MET A 346 -0.82 28.84 16.18
CA MET A 346 -0.82 30.15 16.82
C MET A 346 0.58 30.57 17.31
N HIS A 347 1.40 29.60 17.72
CA HIS A 347 2.79 29.83 18.11
C HIS A 347 3.67 30.31 16.94
N SER A 348 3.57 29.67 15.78
CA SER A 348 4.26 30.10 14.54
C SER A 348 3.85 31.51 14.15
N LEU A 349 2.56 31.80 14.11
CA LEU A 349 2.04 33.11 13.74
C LEU A 349 2.53 34.20 14.71
N ARG A 350 2.63 33.90 16.01
CA ARG A 350 3.20 34.81 17.03
C ARG A 350 4.69 35.08 16.80
N ARG A 351 5.44 34.08 16.32
CA ARG A 351 6.87 34.21 15.97
C ARG A 351 7.11 34.84 14.61
N ARG A 352 6.04 35.02 13.82
CA ARG A 352 6.05 35.48 12.42
C ARG A 352 6.63 34.44 11.45
N ASP A 353 6.49 33.18 11.81
CA ASP A 353 6.82 32.05 10.97
C ASP A 353 5.54 31.54 10.29
N TYR A 354 5.66 31.03 9.07
CA TYR A 354 4.55 30.36 8.41
C TYR A 354 4.24 29.04 9.14
N PRO A 355 2.97 28.68 9.41
CA PRO A 355 2.67 27.45 10.14
C PRO A 355 3.09 26.19 9.38
N GLU A 356 3.92 25.35 9.98
CA GLU A 356 4.29 24.02 9.48
C GLU A 356 3.19 23.00 9.80
N ILE A 357 1.97 23.23 9.30
CA ILE A 357 0.77 22.47 9.69
C ILE A 357 0.91 20.95 9.47
N MET A 358 1.58 20.52 8.40
CA MET A 358 1.82 19.10 8.15
C MET A 358 2.73 18.46 9.20
N ASP A 359 3.78 19.16 9.65
CA ASP A 359 4.63 18.70 10.76
C ASP A 359 3.82 18.61 12.05
N TYR A 360 2.88 19.53 12.29
CA TYR A 360 2.00 19.49 13.47
C TYR A 360 1.00 18.34 13.39
N LEU A 361 0.36 18.11 12.25
CA LEU A 361 -0.53 16.96 12.04
C LEU A 361 0.22 15.64 12.23
N THR A 362 1.49 15.58 11.81
CA THR A 362 2.37 14.43 12.01
C THR A 362 2.72 14.24 13.48
N GLU A 363 3.19 15.30 14.15
CA GLU A 363 3.55 15.31 15.58
C GLU A 363 2.38 14.79 16.43
N PHE A 364 1.16 15.27 16.15
CA PHE A 364 -0.05 14.94 16.88
C PHE A 364 -0.80 13.72 16.36
N ASP A 365 -0.28 13.00 15.36
CA ASP A 365 -0.89 11.76 14.83
C ASP A 365 -2.33 12.01 14.35
N GLN A 366 -2.50 13.06 13.53
CA GLN A 366 -3.75 13.58 12.96
C GLN A 366 -3.64 13.84 11.45
N LEU A 367 -2.66 13.23 10.75
CA LEU A 367 -2.49 13.37 9.30
C LEU A 367 -3.74 12.96 8.49
N ASP A 368 -4.64 12.14 9.08
CA ASP A 368 -5.92 11.77 8.47
C ASP A 368 -6.92 12.92 8.30
N LEU A 369 -6.68 14.07 8.94
CA LEU A 369 -7.50 15.27 8.76
C LEU A 369 -7.22 16.00 7.43
N VAL A 370 -6.15 15.64 6.72
CA VAL A 370 -5.89 16.20 5.39
C VAL A 370 -6.93 15.62 4.44
N GLU A 371 -7.88 16.46 4.03
CA GLU A 371 -9.02 16.05 3.21
C GLU A 371 -8.58 15.14 2.04
N PRO A 372 -9.19 13.95 1.90
CA PRO A 372 -8.83 13.05 0.82
C PRO A 372 -9.24 13.60 -0.55
N LEU A 373 -10.33 14.36 -0.65
CA LEU A 373 -10.76 15.02 -1.90
C LEU A 373 -11.50 16.32 -1.56
N PRO A 374 -11.34 17.40 -2.33
CA PRO A 374 -12.07 18.64 -2.11
C PRO A 374 -13.59 18.44 -2.18
N ASP A 375 -14.34 19.28 -1.46
CA ASP A 375 -15.80 19.29 -1.49
C ASP A 375 -16.31 19.45 -2.93
N PRO A 376 -17.09 18.49 -3.44
CA PRO A 376 -17.54 18.55 -4.82
C PRO A 376 -18.60 19.62 -5.03
N PRO A 377 -18.80 20.08 -6.29
CA PRO A 377 -19.93 20.94 -6.64
C PRO A 377 -21.26 20.29 -6.24
N ALA A 378 -22.30 21.11 -6.07
CA ALA A 378 -23.61 20.67 -5.60
C ALA A 378 -24.12 19.44 -6.36
N LEU A 379 -24.40 18.35 -5.63
CA LEU A 379 -24.92 17.11 -6.23
C LEU A 379 -26.27 17.36 -6.91
N GLU A 380 -26.38 16.91 -8.17
CA GLU A 380 -27.62 16.85 -8.94
C GLU A 380 -28.59 15.80 -8.37
N GLU A 381 -29.82 15.77 -8.89
CA GLU A 381 -30.86 14.84 -8.48
C GLU A 381 -30.45 13.39 -8.84
N GLY A 382 -30.18 12.57 -7.81
CA GLY A 382 -29.69 11.19 -7.96
C GLY A 382 -28.23 10.96 -7.54
N GLY A 383 -27.42 12.00 -7.35
CA GLY A 383 -26.04 11.86 -6.88
C GLY A 383 -25.00 11.69 -7.99
N ARG A 384 -23.80 11.20 -7.65
CA ARG A 384 -22.63 11.12 -8.53
C ARG A 384 -21.85 9.82 -8.33
N MET A 385 -21.32 9.26 -9.42
CA MET A 385 -20.33 8.18 -9.40
C MET A 385 -18.94 8.72 -9.77
N TYR A 386 -17.91 8.27 -9.06
CA TYR A 386 -16.52 8.50 -9.43
C TYR A 386 -15.64 7.33 -9.01
N MET A 387 -14.44 7.28 -9.55
CA MET A 387 -13.41 6.32 -9.17
C MET A 387 -12.13 7.02 -8.73
N VAL A 388 -11.42 6.43 -7.79
CA VAL A 388 -10.08 6.85 -7.38
C VAL A 388 -9.10 5.76 -7.77
N SER A 389 -8.10 6.08 -8.58
CA SER A 389 -7.01 5.15 -8.88
C SER A 389 -5.93 5.29 -7.84
N LEU A 390 -5.48 4.22 -7.17
CA LEU A 390 -4.42 4.27 -6.15
C LEU A 390 -3.13 3.55 -6.60
N LEU A 391 -3.24 2.63 -7.56
CA LEU A 391 -2.14 1.90 -8.18
C LEU A 391 -2.50 1.56 -9.64
N GLY A 392 -1.49 1.50 -10.51
CA GLY A 392 -1.60 1.03 -11.89
C GLY A 392 -1.34 2.06 -12.97
N ASN A 393 -1.35 3.35 -12.61
CA ASN A 393 -1.22 4.48 -13.54
C ASN A 393 -0.16 5.50 -13.09
N GLY A 394 0.79 5.07 -12.26
CA GLY A 394 1.87 5.93 -11.74
C GLY A 394 2.99 6.11 -12.77
N ARG A 395 3.47 7.33 -12.94
CA ARG A 395 4.58 7.65 -13.86
C ARG A 395 5.88 7.99 -13.15
N ASP A 396 5.75 8.43 -11.90
CA ASP A 396 6.82 8.95 -11.07
C ASP A 396 6.85 8.15 -9.75
N GLU A 397 8.03 8.11 -9.13
CA GLU A 397 8.12 7.61 -7.76
C GLU A 397 7.35 8.54 -6.83
N ILE A 398 6.50 7.94 -6.00
CA ILE A 398 5.71 8.65 -4.99
C ILE A 398 6.49 8.68 -3.69
N VAL A 399 7.10 7.54 -3.33
CA VAL A 399 8.02 7.37 -2.19
C VAL A 399 9.30 6.77 -2.77
N GLU A 400 10.47 7.06 -2.19
CA GLU A 400 11.73 6.43 -2.63
C GLU A 400 11.55 4.92 -2.85
N ASP A 401 11.93 4.43 -4.04
CA ASP A 401 11.76 3.06 -4.56
C ASP A 401 10.34 2.60 -4.98
N PHE A 402 9.28 3.42 -4.80
CA PHE A 402 7.89 3.00 -5.02
C PHE A 402 7.00 4.06 -5.70
N GLY A 403 6.08 3.62 -6.57
CA GLY A 403 5.01 4.47 -7.12
C GLY A 403 4.89 4.44 -8.64
N ASP A 404 6.00 4.22 -9.34
CA ASP A 404 6.14 4.20 -10.80
C ASP A 404 5.97 2.79 -11.40
N GLN A 405 4.95 2.06 -10.93
CA GLN A 405 4.83 0.61 -11.18
C GLN A 405 3.46 0.20 -11.71
N ILE A 406 3.46 -0.92 -12.42
CA ILE A 406 2.26 -1.63 -12.87
C ILE A 406 1.53 -2.29 -11.68
N GLY A 407 0.24 -2.57 -11.85
CA GLY A 407 -0.64 -3.19 -10.86
C GLY A 407 -2.04 -2.59 -10.89
N SER A 408 -2.88 -2.94 -9.91
CA SER A 408 -4.21 -2.35 -9.78
C SER A 408 -4.65 -2.20 -8.32
N THR A 409 -5.14 -1.02 -7.98
CA THR A 409 -5.96 -0.78 -6.78
C THR A 409 -6.81 0.46 -7.05
N LYS A 410 -8.12 0.31 -7.00
CA LYS A 410 -9.06 1.41 -7.26
C LYS A 410 -10.19 1.40 -6.24
N ILE A 411 -10.70 2.58 -5.88
CA ILE A 411 -11.89 2.73 -5.05
C ILE A 411 -13.01 3.32 -5.90
N ILE A 412 -14.14 2.63 -5.98
CA ILE A 412 -15.29 3.08 -6.76
C ILE A 412 -16.31 3.63 -5.79
N VAL A 413 -16.72 4.89 -5.97
CA VAL A 413 -17.53 5.63 -5.01
C VAL A 413 -18.81 6.14 -5.65
N HIS A 414 -19.90 6.05 -4.91
CA HIS A 414 -21.14 6.77 -5.16
C HIS A 414 -21.41 7.76 -4.03
N GLU A 415 -21.57 9.03 -4.39
CA GLU A 415 -22.02 10.12 -3.52
C GLU A 415 -23.48 10.46 -3.76
N GLY A 416 -24.21 10.76 -2.69
CA GLY A 416 -25.61 11.16 -2.74
C GLY A 416 -25.93 12.00 -1.53
N LYS A 417 -27.17 12.50 -1.43
CA LYS A 417 -27.61 13.23 -0.23
C LYS A 417 -28.32 12.27 0.72
N ASP A 418 -28.04 12.38 2.02
CA ASP A 418 -28.82 11.73 3.06
C ASP A 418 -30.17 12.46 3.30
N LYS A 419 -30.95 11.97 4.26
CA LYS A 419 -32.26 12.55 4.62
C LYS A 419 -32.16 13.99 5.16
N ASP A 420 -31.00 14.37 5.68
CA ASP A 420 -30.72 15.68 6.26
C ASP A 420 -30.05 16.63 5.24
N GLY A 421 -29.85 16.17 4.00
CA GLY A 421 -29.26 16.94 2.90
C GLY A 421 -27.73 16.97 2.91
N LYS A 422 -27.07 16.19 3.76
CA LYS A 422 -25.59 16.06 3.79
C LYS A 422 -25.11 15.06 2.76
N ILE A 423 -23.87 15.23 2.31
CA ILE A 423 -23.23 14.28 1.40
C ILE A 423 -22.97 12.98 2.15
N ASP A 424 -23.39 11.88 1.54
CA ASP A 424 -23.20 10.54 2.04
C ASP A 424 -22.62 9.61 0.95
N ARG A 425 -21.68 8.76 1.36
CA ARG A 425 -20.85 7.92 0.48
C ARG A 425 -21.14 6.44 0.66
N VAL A 426 -21.07 5.72 -0.46
CA VAL A 426 -20.97 4.26 -0.55
C VAL A 426 -19.78 3.96 -1.44
N ALA A 427 -18.89 3.07 -1.01
CA ALA A 427 -17.68 2.74 -1.75
C ALA A 427 -17.42 1.23 -1.80
N VAL A 428 -16.77 0.79 -2.89
CA VAL A 428 -16.26 -0.58 -3.05
C VAL A 428 -14.80 -0.53 -3.50
N GLY A 429 -14.02 -1.53 -3.10
CA GLY A 429 -12.63 -1.68 -3.51
C GLY A 429 -12.48 -2.62 -4.70
N HIS A 430 -11.58 -2.30 -5.61
CA HIS A 430 -11.22 -3.11 -6.77
C HIS A 430 -9.72 -3.41 -6.73
N ASP A 431 -9.38 -4.69 -6.58
CA ASP A 431 -8.03 -5.18 -6.31
C ASP A 431 -7.36 -4.51 -5.09
N LEU A 432 -6.35 -5.16 -4.53
CA LEU A 432 -5.50 -4.60 -3.48
C LEU A 432 -4.07 -5.09 -3.70
N GLY A 433 -3.44 -4.44 -4.67
CA GLY A 433 -2.12 -4.73 -5.19
C GLY A 433 -0.98 -4.28 -4.28
N MET A 434 0.23 -4.72 -4.65
CA MET A 434 1.47 -4.43 -3.93
C MET A 434 2.53 -3.93 -4.90
N PHE A 435 3.25 -2.89 -4.49
CA PHE A 435 4.42 -2.38 -5.20
C PHE A 435 5.64 -3.26 -4.93
N ILE A 436 6.40 -3.54 -5.98
CA ILE A 436 7.62 -4.37 -5.95
C ILE A 436 8.81 -3.44 -5.69
N PRO A 437 9.66 -3.67 -4.67
CA PRO A 437 10.78 -2.77 -4.39
C PRO A 437 11.81 -2.74 -5.52
N LYS A 438 12.41 -1.56 -5.76
CA LYS A 438 13.59 -1.42 -6.62
C LYS A 438 14.82 -2.10 -5.99
N GLU A 439 15.81 -2.41 -6.83
CA GLU A 439 17.04 -3.07 -6.38
C GLU A 439 17.80 -2.16 -5.40
N GLY A 440 18.08 -2.67 -4.20
CA GLY A 440 18.77 -1.92 -3.15
C GLY A 440 17.85 -1.35 -2.07
N SER A 441 16.52 -1.38 -2.26
CA SER A 441 15.57 -0.89 -1.28
C SER A 441 15.73 -1.56 0.09
N GLU A 442 15.63 -0.76 1.16
CA GLU A 442 15.63 -1.29 2.52
C GLU A 442 14.29 -1.92 2.95
N TRP A 443 13.24 -1.68 2.15
CA TRP A 443 11.88 -2.15 2.34
C TRP A 443 11.62 -3.45 1.56
N SER A 444 10.68 -4.26 2.04
CA SER A 444 10.27 -5.51 1.36
C SER A 444 9.20 -5.28 0.30
N GLY A 445 8.52 -4.14 0.33
CA GLY A 445 7.46 -3.74 -0.60
C GLY A 445 6.65 -2.57 -0.03
N ALA A 446 5.68 -2.10 -0.81
CA ALA A 446 4.69 -1.12 -0.37
C ALA A 446 3.29 -1.51 -0.86
N VAL A 447 2.25 -0.98 -0.23
CA VAL A 447 0.85 -1.08 -0.69
C VAL A 447 0.23 0.31 -0.71
N PRO A 448 -0.77 0.59 -1.56
CA PRO A 448 -1.48 1.86 -1.52
C PRO A 448 -2.12 2.06 -0.16
N ASP A 449 -2.10 3.29 0.38
CA ASP A 449 -2.77 3.61 1.63
C ASP A 449 -4.29 3.62 1.45
N VAL A 450 -4.96 2.68 2.10
CA VAL A 450 -6.42 2.55 2.09
C VAL A 450 -7.02 2.63 3.49
N VAL A 451 -6.26 3.03 4.52
CA VAL A 451 -6.72 2.99 5.92
C VAL A 451 -8.03 3.75 6.12
N GLU A 452 -8.13 4.97 5.58
CA GLU A 452 -9.35 5.77 5.65
C GLU A 452 -10.50 5.18 4.81
N TRP A 453 -10.17 4.62 3.64
CA TRP A 453 -11.15 3.94 2.78
C TRP A 453 -11.77 2.71 3.43
N LEU A 454 -11.02 1.98 4.27
CA LEU A 454 -11.54 0.81 4.99
C LEU A 454 -12.68 1.16 5.95
N LYS A 455 -12.85 2.43 6.34
CA LYS A 455 -14.02 2.88 7.13
C LYS A 455 -15.33 2.88 6.31
N GLN A 456 -15.23 2.96 4.99
CA GLN A 456 -16.38 3.12 4.07
C GLN A 456 -16.55 1.93 3.11
N VAL A 457 -15.50 1.15 2.88
CA VAL A 457 -15.48 0.03 1.95
C VAL A 457 -15.69 -1.29 2.68
N ASP A 458 -16.86 -1.89 2.49
CA ASP A 458 -17.19 -3.21 3.06
C ASP A 458 -16.97 -4.37 2.07
N HIS A 459 -16.97 -4.07 0.77
CA HIS A 459 -16.87 -5.04 -0.31
C HIS A 459 -15.64 -4.76 -1.18
N TRP A 460 -14.83 -5.79 -1.39
CA TRP A 460 -13.67 -5.79 -2.27
C TRP A 460 -13.83 -6.83 -3.37
N PHE A 461 -13.47 -6.49 -4.60
CA PHE A 461 -13.58 -7.36 -5.77
C PHE A 461 -12.20 -7.59 -6.36
N ILE A 462 -11.75 -8.85 -6.38
CA ILE A 462 -10.37 -9.20 -6.77
C ILE A 462 -10.38 -9.92 -8.11
N THR A 463 -9.69 -9.35 -9.10
CA THR A 463 -9.66 -9.83 -10.50
C THR A 463 -8.93 -11.16 -10.60
N HIS A 464 -7.73 -11.24 -10.05
CA HIS A 464 -6.89 -12.42 -10.10
C HIS A 464 -5.81 -12.41 -9.00
N ARG A 465 -5.06 -13.51 -8.90
CA ARG A 465 -4.19 -13.82 -7.76
C ARG A 465 -2.77 -13.23 -7.84
N HIS A 466 -2.47 -12.38 -8.81
CA HIS A 466 -1.11 -11.85 -8.95
C HIS A 466 -0.78 -10.87 -7.81
N LEU A 467 0.52 -10.65 -7.63
CA LEU A 467 1.05 -9.93 -6.49
C LEU A 467 0.59 -8.47 -6.48
N ASP A 468 0.60 -7.87 -7.65
CA ASP A 468 0.18 -6.52 -8.00
C ASP A 468 -1.35 -6.32 -8.05
N HIS A 469 -2.14 -7.36 -7.68
CA HIS A 469 -3.61 -7.30 -7.60
C HIS A 469 -4.18 -7.79 -6.26
N ALA A 470 -3.54 -8.73 -5.55
CA ALA A 470 -4.16 -9.38 -4.38
C ALA A 470 -3.30 -9.41 -3.11
N HIS A 471 -1.98 -9.16 -3.21
CA HIS A 471 -1.09 -9.45 -2.08
C HIS A 471 -1.08 -8.37 -0.99
N GLY A 472 -1.62 -7.17 -1.25
CA GLY A 472 -1.76 -6.13 -0.24
C GLY A 472 -2.72 -6.52 0.89
N ILE A 473 -3.66 -7.44 0.62
CA ILE A 473 -4.64 -7.96 1.59
C ILE A 473 -3.96 -8.48 2.86
N ALA A 474 -2.87 -9.23 2.73
CA ALA A 474 -2.19 -9.82 3.87
C ALA A 474 -1.55 -8.78 4.81
N ILE A 475 -1.11 -7.63 4.27
CA ILE A 475 -0.51 -6.54 5.02
C ILE A 475 -1.54 -5.89 5.94
N TYR A 476 -2.73 -5.60 5.41
CA TYR A 476 -3.84 -5.00 6.17
C TYR A 476 -4.49 -5.99 7.15
N ALA A 477 -4.73 -7.23 6.73
CA ALA A 477 -5.26 -8.28 7.62
C ALA A 477 -4.31 -8.56 8.80
N ARG A 478 -2.99 -8.48 8.59
CA ARG A 478 -1.98 -8.63 9.66
C ARG A 478 -2.14 -7.61 10.78
N LYS A 479 -2.75 -6.47 10.50
CA LYS A 479 -3.05 -5.39 11.45
C LYS A 479 -4.48 -5.44 11.99
N GLY A 480 -5.28 -6.45 11.60
CA GLY A 480 -6.67 -6.58 12.05
C GLY A 480 -7.63 -5.60 11.37
N LEU A 481 -7.24 -5.00 10.24
CA LEU A 481 -8.02 -3.95 9.57
C LEU A 481 -9.06 -4.49 8.58
N LEU A 482 -9.13 -5.81 8.37
CA LEU A 482 -9.98 -6.43 7.35
C LEU A 482 -11.00 -7.45 7.90
N GLU A 483 -11.08 -7.66 9.22
CA GLU A 483 -11.92 -8.71 9.84
C GLU A 483 -13.41 -8.61 9.46
N ASP A 484 -13.93 -7.40 9.35
CA ASP A 484 -15.32 -7.11 9.03
C ASP A 484 -15.61 -7.06 7.52
N LYS A 485 -14.56 -7.04 6.67
CA LYS A 485 -14.64 -6.81 5.23
C LYS A 485 -14.89 -8.10 4.45
N THR A 486 -15.56 -7.97 3.30
CA THR A 486 -15.91 -9.09 2.42
C THR A 486 -15.19 -8.99 1.08
N PHE A 487 -14.42 -10.02 0.75
CA PHE A 487 -13.69 -10.14 -0.51
C PHE A 487 -14.41 -11.12 -1.45
N HIS A 488 -14.78 -10.64 -2.63
CA HIS A 488 -15.43 -11.37 -3.70
C HIS A 488 -14.38 -11.77 -4.73
N ALA A 489 -14.16 -13.07 -4.88
CA ALA A 489 -13.15 -13.61 -5.77
C ALA A 489 -13.44 -15.07 -6.12
N THR A 490 -12.81 -15.59 -7.16
CA THR A 490 -12.93 -17.01 -7.52
C THR A 490 -12.20 -17.91 -6.52
N PRO A 491 -12.55 -19.21 -6.39
CA PRO A 491 -11.98 -20.10 -5.38
C PRO A 491 -10.45 -20.23 -5.40
N ASP A 492 -9.83 -20.16 -6.58
CA ASP A 492 -8.38 -20.19 -6.76
C ASP A 492 -7.70 -18.91 -6.25
N VAL A 493 -8.32 -17.75 -6.47
CA VAL A 493 -7.86 -16.45 -5.95
C VAL A 493 -7.99 -16.42 -4.42
N ILE A 494 -9.15 -16.84 -3.88
CA ILE A 494 -9.35 -16.97 -2.44
C ILE A 494 -8.25 -17.83 -1.83
N ARG A 495 -7.99 -19.02 -2.39
CA ARG A 495 -6.96 -19.93 -1.86
C ARG A 495 -5.55 -19.34 -1.92
N ALA A 496 -5.24 -18.52 -2.93
CA ALA A 496 -3.98 -17.79 -2.99
C ALA A 496 -3.88 -16.74 -1.86
N ILE A 497 -4.95 -15.98 -1.62
CA ILE A 497 -5.03 -14.99 -0.53
C ILE A 497 -4.91 -15.69 0.83
N GLU A 498 -5.68 -16.76 1.08
CA GLU A 498 -5.63 -17.55 2.31
C GLU A 498 -4.21 -18.02 2.62
N LYS A 499 -3.44 -18.38 1.59
CA LYS A 499 -2.04 -18.73 1.79
C LYS A 499 -1.17 -17.52 2.08
N SER A 500 -1.35 -16.39 1.38
CA SER A 500 -0.64 -15.16 1.73
C SER A 500 -0.86 -14.81 3.21
N LEU A 501 -2.11 -14.89 3.68
CA LEU A 501 -2.45 -14.70 5.10
C LEU A 501 -1.69 -15.67 6.02
N ASN A 502 -1.57 -16.94 5.66
CA ASN A 502 -0.76 -17.91 6.40
C ASN A 502 0.75 -17.61 6.36
N ASP A 503 1.29 -17.21 5.20
CA ASP A 503 2.71 -16.89 5.02
C ASP A 503 3.10 -15.67 5.87
N TYR A 504 2.19 -14.71 6.04
CA TYR A 504 2.30 -13.56 6.93
C TYR A 504 1.84 -13.87 8.37
N ASP A 505 1.54 -15.13 8.71
CA ASP A 505 1.18 -15.61 10.05
C ASP A 505 -0.11 -14.97 10.64
N VAL A 506 -1.00 -14.44 9.79
CA VAL A 506 -2.24 -13.74 10.21
C VAL A 506 -3.17 -14.72 10.95
N LYS A 507 -3.69 -14.34 12.11
CA LYS A 507 -4.58 -15.22 12.90
C LYS A 507 -5.90 -15.35 12.16
N ARG A 508 -6.52 -16.54 12.14
CA ARG A 508 -7.78 -16.80 11.42
C ARG A 508 -8.92 -15.83 11.79
N LYS A 509 -8.94 -15.30 13.02
CA LYS A 509 -9.91 -14.29 13.45
C LYS A 509 -9.72 -12.92 12.78
N ASP A 510 -8.51 -12.59 12.36
CA ASP A 510 -8.17 -11.32 11.71
C ASP A 510 -8.31 -11.43 10.17
N TRP A 511 -8.82 -12.56 9.66
CA TRP A 511 -9.00 -12.78 8.23
C TRP A 511 -10.28 -12.09 7.77
N PRO A 512 -10.30 -11.55 6.54
CA PRO A 512 -11.54 -11.09 5.95
C PRO A 512 -12.51 -12.25 5.68
N LYS A 513 -13.77 -11.89 5.45
CA LYS A 513 -14.78 -12.81 4.92
C LYS A 513 -14.53 -13.00 3.43
N PHE A 514 -14.68 -14.23 2.96
CA PHE A 514 -14.54 -14.56 1.54
C PHE A 514 -15.88 -15.02 0.97
N GLN A 515 -16.28 -14.39 -0.14
CA GLN A 515 -17.43 -14.79 -0.94
C GLN A 515 -16.91 -15.36 -2.27
N ALA A 516 -17.09 -16.66 -2.46
CA ALA A 516 -16.65 -17.34 -3.67
C ALA A 516 -17.55 -17.00 -4.86
N ILE A 517 -16.92 -16.57 -5.95
CA ILE A 517 -17.55 -16.39 -7.26
C ILE A 517 -17.35 -17.67 -8.07
N THR A 518 -18.43 -18.39 -8.36
CA THR A 518 -18.38 -19.64 -9.14
C THR A 518 -19.21 -19.61 -10.42
N LYS A 519 -20.02 -18.56 -10.60
CA LYS A 519 -20.84 -18.32 -11.79
C LYS A 519 -20.99 -16.82 -12.01
N GLU A 520 -21.38 -16.46 -13.23
CA GLU A 520 -21.81 -15.10 -13.56
C GLU A 520 -22.89 -14.64 -12.56
N GLY A 521 -22.77 -13.40 -12.11
CA GLY A 521 -23.65 -12.86 -11.08
C GLY A 521 -23.45 -11.38 -10.86
N ALA A 522 -24.21 -10.86 -9.90
CA ALA A 522 -24.14 -9.46 -9.52
C ALA A 522 -24.61 -9.27 -8.07
N ILE A 523 -24.16 -8.19 -7.44
CA ILE A 523 -24.55 -7.76 -6.09
C ILE A 523 -24.95 -6.29 -6.11
N ASP A 524 -25.96 -5.93 -5.32
CA ASP A 524 -26.33 -4.55 -5.10
C ASP A 524 -25.70 -4.05 -3.79
N ILE A 525 -25.07 -2.89 -3.86
CA ILE A 525 -24.60 -2.14 -2.70
C ILE A 525 -25.66 -1.10 -2.39
N GLU A 526 -26.28 -1.26 -1.22
CA GLU A 526 -27.44 -0.49 -0.80
C GLU A 526 -27.10 0.38 0.41
N LYS A 527 -27.82 1.49 0.53
CA LYS A 527 -27.80 2.33 1.74
C LYS A 527 -29.22 2.80 2.03
N ASP A 528 -29.67 2.58 3.28
CA ASP A 528 -31.03 2.88 3.73
C ASP A 528 -32.13 2.31 2.82
N GLY A 529 -31.90 1.13 2.24
CA GLY A 529 -32.83 0.45 1.31
C GLY A 529 -32.84 1.02 -0.11
N THR A 530 -31.98 2.00 -0.41
CA THR A 530 -31.77 2.53 -1.77
C THR A 530 -30.56 1.86 -2.41
N LYS A 531 -30.71 1.30 -3.61
CA LYS A 531 -29.59 0.80 -4.41
C LYS A 531 -28.71 1.96 -4.85
N ARG A 532 -27.43 1.90 -4.52
CA ARG A 532 -26.41 2.92 -4.82
C ARG A 532 -25.42 2.45 -5.88
N MET A 533 -25.15 1.15 -5.93
CA MET A 533 -24.27 0.58 -6.94
C MET A 533 -24.68 -0.87 -7.21
N THR A 534 -24.56 -1.32 -8.45
CA THR A 534 -24.61 -2.74 -8.78
C THR A 534 -23.23 -3.15 -9.31
N VAL A 535 -22.66 -4.25 -8.78
CA VAL A 535 -21.41 -4.82 -9.28
C VAL A 535 -21.71 -6.15 -9.96
N GLU A 536 -21.41 -6.27 -11.23
CA GLU A 536 -21.55 -7.51 -12.03
C GLU A 536 -20.18 -8.15 -12.30
N TRP A 537 -20.17 -9.47 -12.48
CA TRP A 537 -18.96 -10.23 -12.78
C TRP A 537 -19.26 -11.46 -13.65
N SER A 538 -18.23 -11.97 -14.34
CA SER A 538 -18.22 -13.30 -14.95
C SER A 538 -16.91 -14.02 -14.59
N PRO A 539 -16.93 -15.13 -13.84
CA PRO A 539 -15.70 -15.77 -13.37
C PRO A 539 -14.83 -16.24 -14.53
N HIS A 540 -13.53 -15.95 -14.46
CA HIS A 540 -12.54 -16.45 -15.43
C HIS A 540 -12.82 -16.05 -16.88
N ALA A 541 -13.52 -14.93 -17.08
CA ALA A 541 -13.98 -14.45 -18.37
C ALA A 541 -12.94 -13.61 -19.14
N THR A 542 -11.82 -13.25 -18.53
CA THR A 542 -10.74 -12.52 -19.21
C THR A 542 -9.52 -13.43 -19.41
N PRO A 543 -9.05 -13.65 -20.65
CA PRO A 543 -7.82 -14.38 -20.89
C PRO A 543 -6.62 -13.57 -20.37
N HIS A 544 -5.74 -14.21 -19.61
CA HIS A 544 -4.52 -13.61 -19.05
C HIS A 544 -3.48 -14.73 -18.81
N SER A 545 -2.44 -14.53 -17.99
CA SER A 545 -1.55 -15.60 -17.53
C SER A 545 -2.09 -16.38 -16.32
N ALA A 546 -2.89 -15.73 -15.48
CA ALA A 546 -3.74 -16.35 -14.46
C ALA A 546 -5.20 -16.30 -14.92
N ARG A 547 -6.09 -17.03 -14.24
CA ARG A 547 -7.53 -16.95 -14.55
C ARG A 547 -8.08 -15.64 -13.99
N THR A 548 -8.62 -14.77 -14.85
CA THR A 548 -9.00 -13.40 -14.49
C THR A 548 -10.50 -13.18 -14.57
N THR A 549 -11.05 -12.51 -13.56
CA THR A 549 -12.48 -12.16 -13.46
C THR A 549 -12.66 -10.65 -13.69
N PRO A 550 -13.36 -10.22 -14.76
CA PRO A 550 -13.75 -8.84 -14.96
C PRO A 550 -14.85 -8.41 -14.00
N PHE A 551 -14.87 -7.12 -13.64
CA PHE A 551 -15.91 -6.50 -12.81
C PHE A 551 -16.47 -5.26 -13.48
N ARG A 552 -17.79 -5.16 -13.53
CA ARG A 552 -18.54 -3.98 -13.98
C ARG A 552 -19.22 -3.32 -12.81
N TYR A 553 -18.97 -2.03 -12.61
CA TYR A 553 -19.55 -1.22 -11.55
C TYR A 553 -20.56 -0.26 -12.16
N ILE A 554 -21.82 -0.34 -11.73
CA ILE A 554 -22.92 0.47 -12.27
C ILE A 554 -23.39 1.39 -11.15
N GLY A 555 -23.06 2.68 -11.25
CA GLY A 555 -23.54 3.69 -10.33
C GLY A 555 -25.01 3.99 -10.59
N ARG A 556 -25.84 3.93 -9.55
CA ARG A 556 -27.29 4.13 -9.68
C ARG A 556 -27.88 4.70 -8.40
N PHE A 557 -29.02 5.37 -8.50
CA PHE A 557 -29.79 5.80 -7.34
C PHE A 557 -31.22 5.30 -7.48
N GLY A 558 -31.51 4.20 -6.79
CA GLY A 558 -32.73 3.44 -7.06
C GLY A 558 -32.70 2.90 -8.49
N ASN A 559 -33.63 3.33 -9.34
CA ASN A 559 -33.71 2.89 -10.74
C ASN A 559 -33.01 3.84 -11.73
N ASN A 560 -32.54 5.00 -11.28
CA ASN A 560 -31.83 5.95 -12.13
C ASN A 560 -30.36 5.55 -12.28
N ILE A 561 -29.89 5.29 -13.50
CA ILE A 561 -28.48 4.94 -13.77
C ILE A 561 -27.66 6.22 -13.94
N LEU A 562 -26.53 6.35 -13.25
CA LEU A 562 -25.64 7.53 -13.36
C LEU A 562 -24.52 7.32 -14.39
N GLY A 563 -23.99 6.09 -14.46
CA GLY A 563 -22.85 5.72 -15.27
C GLY A 563 -22.34 4.34 -14.93
N SER A 564 -21.39 3.84 -15.71
CA SER A 564 -20.76 2.54 -15.48
C SER A 564 -19.27 2.55 -15.74
N TYR A 565 -18.56 1.72 -14.98
CA TYR A 565 -17.13 1.51 -15.09
C TYR A 565 -16.84 0.02 -15.22
N LEU A 566 -16.16 -0.39 -16.29
CA LEU A 566 -15.71 -1.76 -16.50
C LEU A 566 -14.19 -1.84 -16.31
N ASN A 567 -13.74 -2.75 -15.45
CA ASN A 567 -12.36 -3.19 -15.43
C ASN A 567 -12.28 -4.67 -15.84
N PRO A 568 -11.69 -5.00 -17.00
CA PRO A 568 -11.52 -6.37 -17.44
C PRO A 568 -10.46 -7.15 -16.64
N GLY A 569 -9.66 -6.44 -15.83
CA GLY A 569 -8.40 -6.92 -15.27
C GLY A 569 -7.28 -6.92 -16.30
N ASP A 570 -6.17 -7.58 -15.97
CA ASP A 570 -5.09 -7.84 -16.92
C ASP A 570 -5.59 -8.75 -18.03
N MET A 571 -5.22 -8.43 -19.28
CA MET A 571 -5.89 -9.04 -20.42
C MET A 571 -5.02 -9.27 -21.64
N ARG A 572 -5.42 -10.30 -22.41
CA ARG A 572 -5.03 -10.58 -23.79
C ARG A 572 -6.22 -11.22 -24.49
N PHE A 573 -6.39 -11.05 -25.80
CA PHE A 573 -7.54 -11.63 -26.51
C PHE A 573 -7.24 -13.04 -27.03
N GLY A 574 -6.04 -13.22 -27.61
CA GLY A 574 -5.60 -14.47 -28.21
C GLY A 574 -6.12 -14.63 -29.64
N ARG A 575 -5.20 -14.58 -30.61
CA ARG A 575 -5.45 -14.66 -32.06
C ARG A 575 -6.33 -15.83 -32.50
N TYR A 576 -6.20 -16.96 -31.81
CA TYR A 576 -6.89 -18.21 -32.15
C TYR A 576 -8.42 -18.14 -31.93
N MET A 577 -8.92 -17.15 -31.18
CA MET A 577 -10.36 -16.90 -31.04
C MET A 577 -10.98 -16.29 -32.31
N GLU A 578 -10.20 -15.52 -33.08
CA GLU A 578 -10.61 -15.05 -34.42
C GLU A 578 -10.40 -16.14 -35.50
N GLU A 579 -9.38 -16.97 -35.35
CA GLU A 579 -9.01 -18.00 -36.33
C GLU A 579 -9.79 -19.30 -36.19
N GLY A 580 -10.68 -19.42 -35.19
CA GLY A 580 -11.53 -20.60 -35.00
C GLY A 580 -10.73 -21.83 -34.57
N TYR A 581 -9.86 -21.70 -33.57
CA TYR A 581 -9.10 -22.85 -33.07
C TYR A 581 -10.00 -23.86 -32.34
N ASP A 582 -10.00 -25.08 -32.89
CA ASP A 582 -10.83 -26.22 -32.46
C ASP A 582 -10.15 -27.12 -31.40
N GLY A 583 -8.88 -26.85 -31.05
CA GLY A 583 -8.15 -27.62 -30.03
C GLY A 583 -8.49 -27.22 -28.59
N PRO A 584 -8.02 -27.96 -27.57
CA PRO A 584 -8.30 -27.64 -26.18
C PRO A 584 -7.66 -26.32 -25.79
N LYS A 585 -8.48 -25.41 -25.25
CA LYS A 585 -8.05 -24.09 -24.79
C LYS A 585 -7.55 -24.20 -23.35
N PRO A 586 -6.35 -23.69 -23.03
CA PRO A 586 -5.88 -23.59 -21.65
C PRO A 586 -6.87 -22.82 -20.76
N ALA A 587 -6.90 -23.14 -19.47
CA ALA A 587 -7.95 -22.66 -18.55
C ALA A 587 -7.98 -21.14 -18.42
N ALA A 588 -6.81 -20.50 -18.40
CA ALA A 588 -6.68 -19.05 -18.29
C ALA A 588 -6.65 -18.36 -19.67
N THR A 589 -7.18 -19.00 -20.72
CA THR A 589 -7.35 -18.37 -22.03
C THR A 589 -8.80 -18.23 -22.49
N TRP A 590 -9.75 -18.55 -21.63
CA TRP A 590 -11.17 -18.40 -21.90
C TRP A 590 -11.60 -16.93 -21.90
N ILE A 591 -12.51 -16.59 -22.82
CA ILE A 591 -13.16 -15.28 -22.89
C ILE A 591 -14.68 -15.43 -22.95
N ASP A 592 -15.38 -14.67 -22.12
CA ASP A 592 -16.85 -14.57 -22.17
C ASP A 592 -17.27 -13.40 -23.07
N GLN A 593 -17.33 -13.65 -24.38
CA GLN A 593 -17.72 -12.60 -25.34
C GLN A 593 -19.13 -12.06 -25.08
N LYS A 594 -20.04 -12.85 -24.50
CA LYS A 594 -21.41 -12.43 -24.21
C LYS A 594 -21.42 -11.40 -23.07
N PHE A 595 -20.69 -11.65 -21.99
CA PHE A 595 -20.59 -10.73 -20.85
C PHE A 595 -20.08 -9.34 -21.28
N PHE A 596 -19.04 -9.30 -22.12
CA PHE A 596 -18.46 -8.05 -22.60
C PHE A 596 -19.37 -7.34 -23.61
N SER A 597 -19.86 -8.05 -24.64
CA SER A 597 -20.61 -7.42 -25.74
C SER A 597 -22.01 -6.92 -25.35
N ARG A 598 -22.62 -7.49 -24.30
CA ARG A 598 -23.96 -7.07 -23.87
C ARG A 598 -23.98 -5.73 -23.13
N GLY A 599 -22.85 -5.27 -22.55
CA GLY A 599 -22.80 -4.03 -21.79
C GLY A 599 -23.81 -4.00 -20.63
N LEU A 600 -24.53 -2.89 -20.49
CA LEU A 600 -25.56 -2.70 -19.44
C LEU A 600 -26.85 -3.49 -19.67
N ARG A 601 -27.02 -4.13 -20.83
CA ARG A 601 -28.19 -4.99 -21.09
C ARG A 601 -28.26 -6.20 -20.17
N GLY A 602 -27.11 -6.64 -19.61
CA GLY A 602 -27.10 -7.67 -18.57
C GLY A 602 -27.93 -7.29 -17.34
N LEU A 603 -27.91 -6.00 -16.96
CA LEU A 603 -28.72 -5.48 -15.87
C LEU A 603 -30.22 -5.47 -16.23
N ALA A 604 -30.55 -5.14 -17.48
CA ALA A 604 -31.93 -5.16 -17.99
C ALA A 604 -32.56 -6.56 -17.96
N GLU A 605 -31.77 -7.61 -18.26
CA GLU A 605 -32.20 -9.01 -18.16
C GLU A 605 -32.58 -9.37 -16.70
N ARG A 606 -31.89 -8.77 -15.72
CA ARG A 606 -32.13 -8.98 -14.28
C ARG A 606 -33.27 -8.11 -13.75
N GLU A 607 -33.40 -6.87 -14.24
CA GLU A 607 -34.34 -5.86 -13.79
C GLU A 607 -35.09 -5.24 -14.99
N PRO A 608 -36.18 -5.87 -15.46
CA PRO A 608 -36.90 -5.45 -16.67
C PRO A 608 -37.60 -4.08 -16.58
N ASP A 609 -37.77 -3.56 -15.37
CA ASP A 609 -38.47 -2.29 -15.10
C ASP A 609 -37.56 -1.06 -15.21
N LEU A 610 -36.27 -1.24 -15.52
CA LEU A 610 -35.34 -0.14 -15.79
C LEU A 610 -35.66 0.53 -17.13
N ASP A 611 -35.41 1.84 -17.22
CA ASP A 611 -35.60 2.58 -18.46
C ASP A 611 -34.68 1.99 -19.56
N PRO A 612 -35.22 1.46 -20.68
CA PRO A 612 -34.40 0.94 -21.76
C PRO A 612 -33.36 1.94 -22.28
N ALA A 613 -33.64 3.25 -22.22
CA ALA A 613 -32.68 4.29 -22.63
C ALA A 613 -31.42 4.31 -21.73
N ASP A 614 -31.52 3.83 -20.50
CA ASP A 614 -30.42 3.78 -19.53
C ASP A 614 -29.58 2.51 -19.64
N VAL A 615 -30.19 1.39 -20.06
CA VAL A 615 -29.58 0.05 -20.01
C VAL A 615 -29.33 -0.59 -21.38
N ASP A 616 -29.95 -0.12 -22.48
CA ASP A 616 -29.64 -0.57 -23.84
C ASP A 616 -28.41 0.17 -24.42
N ARG A 617 -27.29 0.09 -23.70
CA ARG A 617 -26.02 0.72 -24.10
C ARG A 617 -24.81 -0.05 -23.58
N GLN A 618 -23.63 0.31 -24.09
CA GLN A 618 -22.34 -0.19 -23.61
C GLN A 618 -21.91 0.50 -22.32
N ASP A 619 -20.79 0.04 -21.77
CA ASP A 619 -20.17 0.64 -20.59
C ASP A 619 -19.76 2.11 -20.84
N THR A 620 -19.96 2.99 -19.85
CA THR A 620 -19.62 4.42 -19.98
C THR A 620 -18.12 4.62 -20.05
N VAL A 621 -17.38 4.00 -19.13
CA VAL A 621 -15.91 3.98 -19.11
C VAL A 621 -15.44 2.54 -19.02
N ALA A 622 -14.45 2.16 -19.82
CA ALA A 622 -13.71 0.93 -19.61
C ALA A 622 -12.20 1.16 -19.63
N ASP A 623 -11.52 0.54 -18.66
CA ASP A 623 -10.07 0.50 -18.63
C ASP A 623 -9.54 -0.66 -19.50
N PHE A 624 -8.40 -0.44 -20.14
CA PHE A 624 -7.72 -1.44 -20.98
C PHE A 624 -6.28 -1.61 -20.51
N ASP A 625 -5.88 -2.85 -20.20
CA ASP A 625 -4.47 -3.19 -19.98
C ASP A 625 -3.67 -2.95 -21.27
N VAL A 626 -2.71 -2.03 -21.20
CA VAL A 626 -1.86 -1.67 -22.35
C VAL A 626 -0.37 -1.95 -22.09
N THR A 627 -0.06 -2.78 -21.10
CA THR A 627 1.31 -3.14 -20.70
C THR A 627 2.21 -3.52 -21.89
N SER A 628 1.65 -4.21 -22.90
CA SER A 628 2.39 -4.70 -24.08
C SER A 628 1.98 -4.06 -25.41
N VAL A 629 1.23 -2.95 -25.41
CA VAL A 629 0.68 -2.33 -26.63
C VAL A 629 1.74 -1.87 -27.64
N LYS A 630 2.99 -1.63 -27.21
CA LYS A 630 4.10 -1.30 -28.13
C LYS A 630 4.43 -2.42 -29.10
N LYS A 631 4.17 -3.67 -28.72
CA LYS A 631 4.44 -4.83 -29.57
C LYS A 631 3.35 -4.91 -30.64
N ARG A 632 3.77 -4.95 -31.91
CA ARG A 632 2.86 -5.07 -33.06
C ARG A 632 2.28 -6.47 -33.15
N GLY A 633 1.12 -6.58 -33.80
CA GLY A 633 0.48 -7.86 -34.08
C GLY A 633 -0.12 -8.50 -32.83
N TRP A 634 -0.27 -9.82 -32.87
CA TRP A 634 -0.83 -10.63 -31.80
C TRP A 634 0.24 -11.12 -30.83
N ALA A 635 -0.11 -11.28 -29.56
CA ALA A 635 0.73 -12.00 -28.62
C ALA A 635 0.81 -13.49 -28.98
N VAL A 636 1.99 -14.11 -28.78
CA VAL A 636 2.15 -15.57 -28.90
C VAL A 636 1.22 -16.25 -27.90
N THR A 637 0.53 -17.28 -28.34
CA THR A 637 -0.49 -18.00 -27.57
C THR A 637 0.13 -19.24 -26.88
N GLU A 638 -0.49 -19.72 -25.80
CA GLU A 638 0.02 -20.89 -25.08
C GLU A 638 -0.01 -22.19 -25.90
N PRO A 639 -1.02 -22.45 -26.76
CA PRO A 639 -0.96 -23.55 -27.72
C PRO A 639 0.24 -23.48 -28.69
N GLU A 640 0.59 -22.28 -29.18
CA GLU A 640 1.79 -22.10 -30.01
C GLU A 640 3.07 -22.40 -29.22
N VAL A 641 3.13 -21.97 -27.96
CA VAL A 641 4.28 -22.27 -27.10
C VAL A 641 4.38 -23.77 -26.82
N GLU A 642 3.27 -24.43 -26.51
CA GLU A 642 3.22 -25.88 -26.32
C GLU A 642 3.76 -26.60 -27.57
N HIS A 643 3.25 -26.25 -28.75
CA HIS A 643 3.70 -26.81 -30.02
C HIS A 643 5.21 -26.60 -30.24
N ASN A 644 5.69 -25.37 -30.10
CA ASN A 644 7.10 -25.03 -30.29
C ASN A 644 8.01 -25.74 -29.27
N MET A 645 7.57 -25.87 -28.02
CA MET A 645 8.31 -26.59 -26.99
C MET A 645 8.35 -28.10 -27.27
N ASN A 646 7.25 -28.68 -27.75
CA ASN A 646 7.20 -30.08 -28.15
C ASN A 646 8.15 -30.36 -29.32
N GLU A 647 8.18 -29.50 -30.34
CA GLU A 647 9.15 -29.59 -31.45
C GLU A 647 10.60 -29.54 -30.93
N LEU A 648 10.91 -28.59 -30.06
CA LEU A 648 12.25 -28.40 -29.52
C LEU A 648 12.69 -29.60 -28.67
N LEU A 649 11.82 -30.08 -27.78
CA LEU A 649 12.13 -31.17 -26.86
C LEU A 649 12.22 -32.53 -27.57
N ASN A 650 11.42 -32.78 -28.60
CA ASN A 650 11.47 -34.03 -29.35
C ASN A 650 12.54 -34.01 -30.46
N GLY A 651 12.84 -32.84 -31.03
CA GLY A 651 13.84 -32.69 -32.09
C GLY A 651 15.27 -32.56 -31.57
N VAL A 652 15.50 -31.65 -30.62
CA VAL A 652 16.84 -31.27 -30.16
C VAL A 652 17.20 -31.96 -28.85
N PHE A 653 16.33 -31.89 -27.84
CA PHE A 653 16.62 -32.32 -26.46
C PHE A 653 15.97 -33.65 -26.03
N LYS A 654 15.69 -34.53 -26.99
CA LYS A 654 14.97 -35.80 -26.76
C LYS A 654 15.67 -36.75 -25.78
N ASP A 655 16.98 -36.63 -25.65
CA ASP A 655 17.85 -37.44 -24.79
C ASP A 655 18.28 -36.72 -23.51
N LYS A 656 17.72 -35.53 -23.23
CA LYS A 656 18.07 -34.71 -22.04
C LYS A 656 16.89 -34.59 -21.09
N GLY A 657 17.16 -34.49 -19.79
CA GLY A 657 16.18 -34.03 -18.80
C GLY A 657 15.98 -32.52 -18.87
N VAL A 658 14.80 -32.07 -18.45
CA VAL A 658 14.42 -30.65 -18.59
C VAL A 658 14.19 -30.04 -17.22
N LEU A 659 14.92 -28.98 -16.92
CA LEU A 659 14.59 -28.07 -15.83
C LEU A 659 13.88 -26.86 -16.42
N MET A 660 12.59 -26.68 -16.13
CA MET A 660 11.79 -25.59 -16.70
C MET A 660 11.55 -24.51 -15.64
N ALA A 661 12.20 -23.36 -15.78
CA ALA A 661 11.99 -22.22 -14.90
C ALA A 661 10.83 -21.36 -15.40
N MET A 662 9.85 -21.12 -14.51
CA MET A 662 8.60 -20.41 -14.81
C MET A 662 8.20 -19.49 -13.64
N ILE A 663 7.30 -18.54 -13.91
CA ILE A 663 6.61 -17.78 -12.86
C ILE A 663 5.47 -18.65 -12.30
N SER A 664 5.47 -18.89 -10.98
CA SER A 664 4.54 -19.83 -10.36
C SER A 664 3.07 -19.40 -10.40
N THR A 665 2.79 -18.10 -10.56
CA THR A 665 1.43 -17.58 -10.66
C THR A 665 0.83 -17.69 -12.07
N ASN A 666 1.62 -18.08 -13.08
CA ASN A 666 1.15 -18.29 -14.45
C ASN A 666 0.47 -19.66 -14.59
N ASP A 667 -0.86 -19.68 -14.48
CA ASP A 667 -1.69 -20.89 -14.58
C ASP A 667 -1.55 -21.54 -15.95
N ASN A 668 -1.60 -20.74 -17.02
CA ASN A 668 -1.50 -21.28 -18.37
C ASN A 668 -0.16 -21.98 -18.60
N ARG A 669 0.93 -21.39 -18.13
CA ARG A 669 2.26 -21.99 -18.29
C ARG A 669 2.40 -23.28 -17.47
N TYR A 670 1.77 -23.36 -16.31
CA TYR A 670 1.73 -24.60 -15.55
C TYR A 670 0.91 -25.69 -16.25
N GLU A 671 -0.26 -25.36 -16.80
CA GLU A 671 -1.05 -26.28 -17.63
C GLU A 671 -0.27 -26.72 -18.89
N SER A 672 0.32 -25.78 -19.64
CA SER A 672 1.18 -26.08 -20.79
C SER A 672 2.33 -27.00 -20.39
N ALA A 673 2.97 -26.81 -19.22
CA ALA A 673 4.02 -27.71 -18.77
C ALA A 673 3.52 -29.16 -18.53
N LEU A 674 2.29 -29.34 -18.03
CA LEU A 674 1.65 -30.65 -17.90
C LEU A 674 1.38 -31.28 -19.28
N ARG A 675 0.87 -30.49 -20.23
CA ARG A 675 0.60 -30.95 -21.61
C ARG A 675 1.89 -31.30 -22.36
N ILE A 676 2.90 -30.42 -22.31
CA ILE A 676 4.25 -30.64 -22.85
C ILE A 676 4.87 -31.92 -22.27
N ALA A 677 4.75 -32.14 -20.95
CA ALA A 677 5.24 -33.35 -20.32
C ALA A 677 4.59 -34.60 -20.94
N THR A 678 3.28 -34.57 -21.15
CA THR A 678 2.49 -35.66 -21.73
C THR A 678 2.81 -35.90 -23.21
N HIS A 679 2.90 -34.84 -24.01
CA HIS A 679 3.24 -34.91 -25.44
C HIS A 679 4.67 -35.35 -25.71
N THR A 680 5.59 -35.11 -24.78
CA THR A 680 7.00 -35.55 -24.88
C THR A 680 7.29 -36.84 -24.12
N GLY A 681 6.29 -37.47 -23.48
CA GLY A 681 6.45 -38.70 -22.71
C GLY A 681 7.42 -38.55 -21.53
N ARG A 682 7.28 -37.44 -20.79
CA ARG A 682 8.08 -37.07 -19.62
C ARG A 682 7.23 -37.06 -18.36
N ASN A 683 7.83 -37.44 -17.24
CA ASN A 683 7.27 -37.40 -15.89
C ASN A 683 7.61 -36.07 -15.22
N LEU A 684 6.72 -35.62 -14.34
CA LEU A 684 6.78 -34.29 -13.75
C LEU A 684 6.99 -34.34 -12.24
N MET A 685 7.85 -33.45 -11.74
CA MET A 685 8.08 -33.22 -10.32
C MET A 685 8.32 -31.73 -10.09
N GLU A 686 7.45 -31.08 -9.32
CA GLU A 686 7.59 -29.67 -8.98
C GLU A 686 8.63 -29.48 -7.86
N VAL A 687 9.48 -28.45 -7.99
CA VAL A 687 10.47 -28.12 -6.96
C VAL A 687 10.53 -26.62 -6.71
N GLY A 688 10.19 -26.24 -5.47
CA GLY A 688 10.14 -24.85 -5.02
C GLY A 688 8.78 -24.53 -4.42
N SER A 689 8.76 -23.80 -3.30
CA SER A 689 7.53 -23.61 -2.50
C SER A 689 6.37 -23.02 -3.30
N SER A 690 6.65 -22.06 -4.20
CA SER A 690 5.61 -21.37 -4.94
C SER A 690 5.01 -22.24 -6.07
N VAL A 691 5.82 -23.04 -6.76
CA VAL A 691 5.32 -23.97 -7.80
C VAL A 691 4.66 -25.22 -7.20
N GLU A 692 5.20 -25.75 -6.10
CA GLU A 692 4.57 -26.83 -5.31
C GLU A 692 3.19 -26.39 -4.77
N GLN A 693 3.04 -25.11 -4.45
CA GLN A 693 1.77 -24.51 -4.08
C GLN A 693 0.79 -24.46 -5.26
N THR A 694 1.19 -23.95 -6.43
CA THR A 694 0.33 -23.95 -7.62
C THR A 694 -0.18 -25.35 -7.93
N ALA A 695 0.70 -26.35 -7.83
CA ALA A 695 0.33 -27.75 -7.96
C ALA A 695 -0.68 -28.20 -6.89
N THR A 696 -0.51 -27.79 -5.64
CA THR A 696 -1.46 -28.10 -4.55
C THR A 696 -2.82 -27.41 -4.76
N THR A 697 -2.83 -26.21 -5.33
CA THR A 697 -4.05 -25.50 -5.74
C THR A 697 -4.81 -26.31 -6.78
N ASN A 698 -4.14 -26.61 -7.89
CA ASN A 698 -4.73 -27.31 -9.03
C ASN A 698 -5.12 -28.76 -8.71
N ASN A 699 -4.43 -29.41 -7.78
CA ASN A 699 -4.78 -30.77 -7.35
C ASN A 699 -6.12 -30.86 -6.60
N VAL A 700 -6.61 -29.75 -6.03
CA VAL A 700 -7.93 -29.69 -5.36
C VAL A 700 -8.97 -29.04 -6.26
N LEU A 701 -8.63 -27.95 -6.96
CA LEU A 701 -9.61 -27.16 -7.72
C LEU A 701 -9.74 -27.57 -9.20
N GLY A 702 -8.86 -28.44 -9.70
CA GLY A 702 -8.79 -28.75 -11.13
C GLY A 702 -7.79 -27.90 -11.89
N VAL A 703 -7.12 -28.51 -12.88
CA VAL A 703 -6.18 -27.82 -13.78
C VAL A 703 -6.93 -27.00 -14.84
N ASN A 704 -7.98 -27.59 -15.44
CA ASN A 704 -8.85 -26.92 -16.41
C ASN A 704 -10.25 -27.52 -16.34
N TYR A 705 -11.16 -26.84 -15.62
CA TYR A 705 -12.52 -27.32 -15.37
C TYR A 705 -13.44 -27.24 -16.60
N HIS A 706 -13.01 -26.56 -17.67
CA HIS A 706 -13.74 -26.54 -18.95
C HIS A 706 -13.52 -27.83 -19.75
N VAL A 707 -12.46 -28.58 -19.44
CA VAL A 707 -12.08 -29.81 -20.14
C VAL A 707 -12.32 -31.04 -19.26
N VAL A 708 -11.95 -30.96 -17.98
CA VAL A 708 -12.09 -32.06 -17.02
C VAL A 708 -12.78 -31.56 -15.76
N GLU A 709 -13.93 -32.15 -15.43
CA GLU A 709 -14.65 -31.81 -14.20
C GLU A 709 -13.76 -32.07 -12.96
N PRO A 710 -13.62 -31.10 -12.04
CA PRO A 710 -12.83 -31.30 -10.83
C PRO A 710 -13.42 -32.39 -9.93
N ASN A 711 -12.59 -33.37 -9.56
CA ASN A 711 -12.90 -34.34 -8.52
C ASN A 711 -12.82 -33.66 -7.13
N PRO A 712 -13.90 -33.65 -6.34
CA PRO A 712 -13.91 -33.06 -5.00
C PRO A 712 -12.97 -33.76 -4.02
N ASP A 713 -12.66 -35.05 -4.23
CA ASP A 713 -11.76 -35.82 -3.37
C ASP A 713 -10.27 -35.61 -3.71
N GLY A 714 -9.97 -34.79 -4.73
CA GLY A 714 -8.64 -34.41 -5.17
C GLY A 714 -8.01 -35.36 -6.20
N GLY A 715 -6.70 -35.18 -6.45
CA GLY A 715 -5.97 -35.93 -7.49
C GLY A 715 -6.12 -35.35 -8.89
N ASN A 716 -6.66 -34.13 -8.99
CA ASN A 716 -7.07 -33.52 -10.25
C ASN A 716 -5.95 -33.29 -11.26
N ILE A 717 -4.69 -33.15 -10.83
CA ILE A 717 -3.58 -33.04 -11.77
C ILE A 717 -3.37 -34.35 -12.54
N GLN A 718 -3.45 -35.50 -11.84
CA GLN A 718 -3.26 -36.78 -12.51
C GLN A 718 -4.44 -37.04 -13.44
N ILE A 719 -5.69 -36.84 -12.99
CA ILE A 719 -6.89 -36.96 -13.86
C ILE A 719 -6.75 -36.11 -15.13
N TYR A 720 -6.24 -34.89 -15.01
CA TYR A 720 -5.98 -34.04 -16.18
C TYR A 720 -4.89 -34.58 -17.10
N LEU A 721 -3.75 -35.04 -16.57
CA LEU A 721 -2.68 -35.67 -17.37
C LEU A 721 -3.18 -36.91 -18.11
N ASP A 722 -4.06 -37.67 -17.47
CA ASP A 722 -4.67 -38.88 -18.02
C ASP A 722 -5.55 -38.55 -19.22
N HIS A 723 -6.36 -37.50 -19.10
CA HIS A 723 -7.17 -36.96 -20.17
C HIS A 723 -6.31 -36.49 -21.37
N VAL A 724 -5.27 -35.70 -21.10
CA VAL A 724 -4.34 -35.22 -22.16
C VAL A 724 -3.63 -36.39 -22.84
N TYR A 725 -3.33 -37.46 -22.10
CA TYR A 725 -2.73 -38.65 -22.67
C TYR A 725 -3.71 -39.40 -23.59
N ASP A 726 -4.99 -39.50 -23.21
CA ASP A 726 -6.02 -40.10 -24.07
C ASP A 726 -6.27 -39.26 -25.34
N GLU A 727 -6.30 -37.93 -25.20
CA GLU A 727 -6.33 -36.98 -26.31
C GLU A 727 -5.18 -37.27 -27.30
N ARG A 728 -3.93 -37.29 -26.80
CA ARG A 728 -2.73 -37.61 -27.58
C ARG A 728 -2.80 -38.97 -28.27
N LEU A 729 -3.31 -40.00 -27.60
CA LEU A 729 -3.46 -41.33 -28.20
C LEU A 729 -4.48 -41.33 -29.34
N GLY A 730 -5.59 -40.62 -29.16
CA GLY A 730 -6.61 -40.41 -30.20
C GLY A 730 -6.03 -39.73 -31.43
N GLU A 731 -5.35 -38.59 -31.25
CA GLU A 731 -4.69 -37.85 -32.34
C GLU A 731 -3.67 -38.70 -33.10
N LEU A 732 -2.84 -39.46 -32.36
CA LEU A 732 -1.86 -40.36 -32.96
C LEU A 732 -2.55 -41.47 -33.77
N LYS A 733 -3.63 -42.03 -33.25
CA LYS A 733 -4.41 -43.07 -33.93
C LYS A 733 -5.01 -42.53 -35.23
N GLU A 734 -5.67 -41.38 -35.19
CA GLU A 734 -6.24 -40.75 -36.38
C GLU A 734 -5.19 -40.43 -37.44
N ALA A 735 -4.04 -39.87 -37.03
CA ALA A 735 -2.94 -39.57 -37.94
C ALA A 735 -2.38 -40.83 -38.61
N LEU A 736 -2.25 -41.94 -37.87
CA LEU A 736 -1.76 -43.22 -38.39
C LEU A 736 -2.79 -43.92 -39.28
N GLU A 737 -4.08 -43.83 -38.95
CA GLU A 737 -5.17 -44.34 -39.79
C GLU A 737 -5.24 -43.57 -41.11
N LYS A 738 -5.04 -42.25 -41.07
CA LYS A 738 -4.91 -41.41 -42.27
C LYS A 738 -3.68 -41.79 -43.10
N GLU A 739 -2.50 -41.93 -42.48
CA GLU A 739 -1.27 -42.38 -43.17
C GLU A 739 -1.49 -43.77 -43.82
N LYS A 740 -2.19 -44.67 -43.12
CA LYS A 740 -2.54 -45.99 -43.64
C LYS A 740 -3.49 -45.92 -44.84
N ALA A 741 -4.48 -45.02 -44.81
CA ALA A 741 -5.43 -44.82 -45.90
C ALA A 741 -4.79 -44.16 -47.13
N GLU A 742 -3.89 -43.20 -46.93
CA GLU A 742 -3.21 -42.46 -48.00
C GLU A 742 -2.04 -43.25 -48.63
N GLY A 743 -1.60 -44.34 -47.98
CA GLY A 743 -0.50 -45.19 -48.42
C GLY A 743 0.81 -44.81 -47.73
N PRO A 744 1.26 -45.56 -46.71
CA PRO A 744 2.48 -45.24 -45.97
C PRO A 744 3.72 -45.22 -46.87
N ALA A 745 4.68 -44.34 -46.57
CA ALA A 745 5.95 -44.30 -47.31
C ALA A 745 6.69 -45.65 -47.24
N HIS A 746 7.54 -45.93 -48.24
CA HIS A 746 8.22 -47.22 -48.38
C HIS A 746 8.95 -47.62 -47.08
N GLY A 747 8.62 -48.79 -46.52
CA GLY A 747 9.17 -49.29 -45.24
C GLY A 747 8.39 -48.91 -43.97
N ARG A 748 7.39 -48.01 -44.04
CA ARG A 748 6.62 -47.57 -42.84
C ARG A 748 5.34 -48.35 -42.56
N LYS A 749 4.83 -49.11 -43.52
CA LYS A 749 3.54 -49.82 -43.39
C LYS A 749 3.45 -50.69 -42.12
N ALA A 750 4.47 -51.50 -41.85
CA ALA A 750 4.48 -52.37 -40.68
C ALA A 750 4.58 -51.60 -39.35
N VAL A 751 5.28 -50.45 -39.36
CA VAL A 751 5.37 -49.56 -38.19
C VAL A 751 4.00 -48.95 -37.89
N VAL A 752 3.29 -48.47 -38.92
CA VAL A 752 1.93 -47.92 -38.80
C VAL A 752 0.96 -48.98 -38.27
N ASP A 753 0.91 -50.17 -38.88
CA ASP A 753 0.01 -51.24 -38.47
C ASP A 753 0.27 -51.75 -37.04
N ASN A 754 1.54 -51.89 -36.64
CA ASN A 754 1.89 -52.35 -35.30
C ASN A 754 1.65 -51.27 -34.24
N THR A 755 1.84 -50.00 -34.58
CA THR A 755 1.55 -48.89 -33.66
C THR A 755 0.04 -48.77 -33.41
N LEU A 756 -0.80 -48.94 -34.43
CA LEU A 756 -2.25 -48.97 -34.26
C LEU A 756 -2.70 -50.10 -33.32
N LYS A 757 -2.17 -51.32 -33.50
CA LYS A 757 -2.46 -52.45 -32.60
C LYS A 757 -2.02 -52.19 -31.16
N ALA A 758 -0.89 -51.52 -30.99
CA ALA A 758 -0.40 -51.15 -29.68
C ALA A 758 -1.33 -50.12 -29.00
N ILE A 759 -1.81 -49.12 -29.74
CA ILE A 759 -2.77 -48.15 -29.22
C ILE A 759 -4.05 -48.88 -28.77
N ASP A 760 -4.62 -49.74 -29.62
CA ASP A 760 -5.83 -50.51 -29.29
C ASP A 760 -5.64 -51.35 -28.02
N TRP A 761 -4.50 -52.02 -27.90
CA TRP A 761 -4.15 -52.83 -26.71
C TRP A 761 -4.03 -51.98 -25.43
N ILE A 762 -3.43 -50.79 -25.51
CA ILE A 762 -3.32 -49.86 -24.38
C ILE A 762 -4.71 -49.39 -23.95
N THR A 763 -5.54 -48.98 -24.92
CA THR A 763 -6.91 -48.51 -24.68
C THR A 763 -7.76 -49.60 -24.04
N GLU A 764 -7.71 -50.84 -24.54
CA GLU A 764 -8.42 -51.99 -23.96
C GLU A 764 -7.98 -52.30 -22.52
N ARG A 765 -6.66 -52.31 -22.24
CA ARG A 765 -6.16 -52.58 -20.88
C ARG A 765 -6.56 -51.51 -19.87
N ARG A 766 -6.57 -50.23 -20.26
CA ARG A 766 -7.05 -49.14 -19.39
C ARG A 766 -8.55 -49.29 -19.09
N HIS A 767 -9.36 -49.63 -20.10
CA HIS A 767 -10.79 -49.92 -19.89
C HIS A 767 -11.01 -51.12 -18.95
N HIS A 768 -10.25 -52.21 -19.09
CA HIS A 768 -10.38 -53.38 -18.20
C HIS A 768 -9.92 -53.11 -16.76
N GLY A 769 -8.92 -52.25 -16.54
CA GLY A 769 -8.50 -51.81 -15.21
C GLY A 769 -9.59 -51.00 -14.49
N MET A 770 -10.29 -50.10 -15.22
CA MET A 770 -11.42 -49.32 -14.70
C MET A 770 -12.63 -50.18 -14.31
N VAL A 771 -12.95 -51.22 -15.09
CA VAL A 771 -14.10 -52.11 -14.81
C VAL A 771 -13.87 -52.96 -13.54
N ARG A 772 -12.62 -53.34 -13.23
CA ARG A 772 -12.29 -54.09 -12.01
C ARG A 772 -12.47 -53.29 -10.73
N GLU A 773 -12.09 -52.02 -10.70
CA GLU A 773 -12.22 -51.18 -9.50
C GLU A 773 -13.66 -50.75 -9.22
N ASN A 774 -14.48 -50.48 -10.24
CA ASN A 774 -15.92 -50.23 -10.04
C ASN A 774 -16.61 -51.44 -9.37
N HIS A 775 -16.17 -52.65 -9.70
CA HIS A 775 -16.72 -53.88 -9.14
C HIS A 775 -16.33 -54.11 -7.67
N ASP A 776 -15.16 -53.63 -7.23
CA ASP A 776 -14.68 -53.70 -5.84
C ASP A 776 -15.18 -52.52 -4.98
N TYR A 777 -15.40 -51.34 -5.58
CA TYR A 777 -15.97 -50.16 -4.92
C TYR A 777 -17.44 -50.40 -4.51
N GLU A 778 -18.23 -51.04 -5.38
CA GLU A 778 -19.60 -51.48 -5.07
C GLU A 778 -19.66 -52.54 -3.97
N LYS A 779 -18.57 -53.28 -3.74
CA LYS A 779 -18.52 -54.42 -2.82
C LYS A 779 -18.14 -54.05 -1.38
N HIS A 780 -17.47 -52.90 -1.16
CA HIS A 780 -16.85 -52.58 0.13
C HIS A 780 -17.35 -51.31 0.84
N GLY A 781 -18.25 -50.52 0.24
CA GLY A 781 -19.02 -49.48 0.94
C GLY A 781 -18.25 -48.24 1.42
N LYS A 782 -18.99 -47.14 1.63
CA LYS A 782 -18.50 -45.75 1.82
C LYS A 782 -17.83 -45.42 3.18
N ASP A 783 -17.66 -46.38 4.09
CA ASP A 783 -17.47 -46.08 5.53
C ASP A 783 -16.03 -46.16 6.10
N SER A 784 -14.98 -46.26 5.28
CA SER A 784 -13.59 -46.25 5.80
C SER A 784 -12.96 -44.85 5.81
N PHE A 785 -13.40 -43.98 6.72
CA PHE A 785 -12.71 -42.72 7.05
C PHE A 785 -11.45 -43.02 7.91
N MET A 786 -10.27 -42.79 7.32
CA MET A 786 -8.93 -42.60 7.92
C MET A 786 -7.82 -43.29 7.12
N LYS A 787 -7.68 -42.83 5.87
CA LYS A 787 -6.52 -42.81 4.97
C LYS A 787 -7.12 -42.54 3.59
N PRO A 788 -6.74 -41.50 2.85
CA PRO A 788 -7.13 -41.43 1.45
C PRO A 788 -6.41 -42.60 0.75
N LEU A 789 -7.13 -43.72 0.63
CA LEU A 789 -6.98 -44.67 -0.48
C LEU A 789 -7.52 -44.05 -1.78
N VAL A 790 -8.09 -42.84 -1.72
CA VAL A 790 -8.35 -41.95 -2.85
C VAL A 790 -7.00 -41.44 -3.39
N GLY A 791 -6.50 -42.12 -4.41
CA GLY A 791 -5.17 -41.84 -4.96
C GLY A 791 -4.60 -42.94 -5.85
N ARG A 792 -5.38 -43.96 -6.20
CA ARG A 792 -5.09 -44.77 -7.39
C ARG A 792 -6.11 -44.40 -8.47
N PRO A 793 -5.86 -43.38 -9.30
CA PRO A 793 -6.33 -43.50 -10.67
C PRO A 793 -5.64 -44.73 -11.27
N VAL A 794 -6.40 -45.51 -12.03
CA VAL A 794 -6.02 -46.77 -12.67
C VAL A 794 -4.71 -46.62 -13.44
N TYR A 795 -3.58 -46.99 -12.82
CA TYR A 795 -2.28 -47.09 -13.50
C TYR A 795 -1.67 -48.44 -13.25
N MET A 796 -1.29 -49.09 -14.36
CA MET A 796 -0.18 -50.05 -14.35
C MET A 796 0.93 -49.51 -13.45
N LEU A 797 1.49 -50.34 -12.57
CA LEU A 797 2.62 -49.92 -11.74
C LEU A 797 3.74 -49.40 -12.66
N TYR A 798 4.55 -48.42 -12.23
CA TYR A 798 5.66 -47.86 -13.04
C TYR A 798 6.49 -48.96 -13.74
N ASP A 799 6.68 -50.08 -13.06
CA ASP A 799 7.42 -51.24 -13.57
C ASP A 799 6.66 -51.95 -14.72
N GLU A 800 5.33 -52.06 -14.64
CA GLU A 800 4.46 -52.59 -15.72
C GLU A 800 4.35 -51.63 -16.91
N MET A 801 4.35 -50.31 -16.66
CA MET A 801 4.38 -49.29 -17.71
C MET A 801 5.70 -49.29 -18.47
N LYS A 802 6.81 -49.43 -17.74
CA LYS A 802 8.15 -49.57 -18.30
C LYS A 802 8.27 -50.87 -19.12
N GLU A 803 7.76 -51.97 -18.59
CA GLU A 803 7.72 -53.26 -19.31
C GLU A 803 6.86 -53.16 -20.58
N ALA A 804 5.72 -52.45 -20.53
CA ALA A 804 4.91 -52.18 -21.71
C ALA A 804 5.67 -51.34 -22.76
N ASP A 805 6.37 -50.26 -22.37
CA ASP A 805 7.22 -49.45 -23.27
C ASP A 805 8.35 -50.29 -23.89
N GLU A 806 9.00 -51.14 -23.09
CA GLU A 806 10.06 -52.05 -23.56
C GLU A 806 9.51 -53.11 -24.52
N HIS A 807 8.34 -53.66 -24.22
CA HIS A 807 7.65 -54.63 -25.07
C HIS A 807 7.18 -54.00 -26.39
N LEU A 808 6.62 -52.78 -26.34
CA LEU A 808 6.21 -52.03 -27.53
C LEU A 808 7.42 -51.63 -28.38
N GLY A 809 8.48 -51.14 -27.73
CA GLY A 809 9.75 -50.83 -28.37
C GLY A 809 10.34 -52.06 -29.06
N ALA A 810 10.24 -53.25 -28.44
CA ALA A 810 10.67 -54.51 -29.02
C ALA A 810 9.77 -54.96 -30.20
N LEU A 811 8.44 -54.78 -30.10
CA LEU A 811 7.48 -55.05 -31.16
C LEU A 811 7.72 -54.21 -32.41
N ILE A 812 8.10 -52.95 -32.22
CA ILE A 812 8.39 -52.02 -33.32
C ILE A 812 9.84 -52.19 -33.84
N ALA A 813 10.80 -52.51 -32.96
CA ALA A 813 12.21 -52.74 -33.33
C ALA A 813 12.47 -54.12 -33.95
N GLY A 814 11.58 -55.09 -33.77
CA GLY A 814 11.66 -56.46 -34.29
C GLY A 814 11.72 -56.59 -35.82
N MET A 815 11.75 -55.48 -36.57
CA MET A 815 11.84 -55.46 -38.03
C MET A 815 13.10 -54.77 -38.58
N ASP A 816 13.99 -54.21 -37.73
CA ASP A 816 15.25 -53.59 -38.22
C ASP A 816 16.47 -53.67 -37.26
N GLY A 817 16.41 -54.50 -36.22
CA GLY A 817 17.59 -54.85 -35.41
C GLY A 817 18.24 -53.72 -34.60
N LYS A 818 17.64 -52.53 -34.59
CA LYS A 818 18.02 -51.40 -33.74
C LYS A 818 16.74 -50.81 -33.16
N VAL A 819 16.61 -50.81 -31.83
CA VAL A 819 15.59 -50.02 -31.14
C VAL A 819 15.85 -48.56 -31.49
N ASP A 820 15.11 -48.02 -32.46
CA ASP A 820 15.19 -46.59 -32.75
C ASP A 820 14.57 -45.87 -31.57
N LYS A 821 15.40 -45.18 -30.78
CA LYS A 821 14.96 -44.35 -29.64
C LYS A 821 14.09 -43.15 -30.07
N ARG A 822 13.71 -43.07 -31.35
CA ARG A 822 12.78 -42.11 -31.96
C ARG A 822 11.32 -42.54 -31.90
N LEU A 823 11.01 -43.75 -31.43
CA LEU A 823 9.61 -44.17 -31.29
C LEU A 823 8.88 -43.29 -30.26
N PRO A 824 7.59 -42.97 -30.50
CA PRO A 824 6.78 -42.26 -29.53
C PRO A 824 6.85 -43.03 -28.20
N ARG A 825 7.09 -42.34 -27.08
CA ARG A 825 6.94 -42.97 -25.77
C ARG A 825 5.46 -43.13 -25.49
N PHE A 826 5.03 -44.36 -25.23
CA PHE A 826 3.62 -44.72 -25.08
C PHE A 826 3.18 -44.74 -23.62
N THR A 827 4.03 -44.39 -22.68
CA THR A 827 3.69 -44.37 -21.26
C THR A 827 3.02 -43.07 -20.86
N ALA A 828 1.96 -43.18 -20.04
CA ALA A 828 1.30 -42.04 -19.44
C ALA A 828 2.25 -41.25 -18.53
N THR A 829 2.08 -39.94 -18.49
CA THR A 829 2.88 -39.04 -17.67
C THR A 829 2.48 -39.17 -16.21
N LEU A 830 3.47 -39.43 -15.36
CA LEU A 830 3.27 -39.50 -13.92
C LEU A 830 3.70 -38.19 -13.26
N ARG A 831 2.86 -37.69 -12.36
CA ARG A 831 3.20 -36.60 -11.45
C ARG A 831 3.66 -37.18 -10.11
N THR A 832 4.81 -36.74 -9.60
CA THR A 832 5.32 -37.17 -8.29
C THR A 832 5.64 -35.98 -7.40
N SER A 833 5.41 -36.11 -6.09
CA SER A 833 5.91 -35.13 -5.13
C SER A 833 7.36 -35.41 -4.80
N ARG A 834 8.16 -34.35 -4.62
CA ARG A 834 9.60 -34.42 -4.29
C ARG A 834 9.93 -35.26 -3.05
N THR A 835 9.00 -35.37 -2.10
CA THR A 835 9.18 -36.14 -0.86
C THR A 835 8.81 -37.61 -1.00
N SER A 836 8.26 -38.02 -2.14
CA SER A 836 7.91 -39.43 -2.38
C SER A 836 9.16 -40.26 -2.68
N LYS A 837 9.23 -41.48 -2.13
CA LYS A 837 10.25 -42.46 -2.52
C LYS A 837 10.20 -42.80 -4.02
N THR A 838 9.00 -42.68 -4.60
CA THR A 838 8.73 -42.85 -6.03
C THR A 838 9.43 -41.80 -6.88
N ALA A 839 9.53 -40.54 -6.43
CA ALA A 839 10.21 -39.48 -7.17
C ALA A 839 11.70 -39.78 -7.38
N ALA A 840 12.42 -40.25 -6.35
CA ALA A 840 13.83 -40.60 -6.48
C ALA A 840 14.09 -41.69 -7.53
N ARG A 841 13.15 -42.65 -7.66
CA ARG A 841 13.20 -43.71 -8.68
C ARG A 841 12.86 -43.17 -10.07
N ILE A 842 11.67 -42.59 -10.22
CA ILE A 842 11.15 -42.11 -11.52
C ILE A 842 12.04 -41.01 -12.13
N MET A 843 12.58 -40.13 -11.30
CA MET A 843 13.38 -38.99 -11.75
C MET A 843 14.88 -39.30 -11.82
N GLY A 844 15.33 -40.42 -11.26
CA GLY A 844 16.74 -40.86 -11.23
C GLY A 844 17.11 -41.85 -12.33
N ASP A 845 16.15 -42.65 -12.81
CA ASP A 845 16.43 -43.79 -13.71
C ASP A 845 16.71 -43.38 -15.18
N ASP A 846 15.99 -42.40 -15.72
CA ASP A 846 16.19 -41.89 -17.09
C ASP A 846 16.01 -40.36 -17.14
N PRO A 847 17.12 -39.58 -17.26
CA PRO A 847 17.03 -38.13 -17.41
C PRO A 847 16.14 -37.71 -18.57
N ALA A 848 16.13 -38.43 -19.69
CA ALA A 848 15.32 -38.07 -20.85
C ALA A 848 13.81 -38.15 -20.57
N ARG A 849 13.38 -38.84 -19.50
CA ARG A 849 11.99 -38.98 -19.08
C ARG A 849 11.56 -37.95 -18.03
N ARG A 850 12.37 -36.96 -17.68
CA ARG A 850 12.02 -36.01 -16.62
C ARG A 850 11.84 -34.58 -17.10
N ILE A 851 10.86 -33.91 -16.49
CA ILE A 851 10.68 -32.46 -16.51
C ILE A 851 10.48 -31.96 -15.07
N ILE A 852 11.18 -30.90 -14.70
CA ILE A 852 11.19 -30.35 -13.34
C ILE A 852 10.85 -28.86 -13.40
N PRO A 853 9.58 -28.49 -13.17
CA PRO A 853 9.19 -27.10 -12.99
C PRO A 853 9.84 -26.48 -11.75
N VAL A 854 10.46 -25.31 -11.91
CA VAL A 854 11.12 -24.52 -10.86
C VAL A 854 10.82 -23.03 -11.02
N THR A 855 11.14 -22.23 -9.99
CA THR A 855 11.06 -20.76 -10.05
C THR A 855 12.43 -20.10 -10.19
N GLY A 856 12.45 -18.82 -10.55
CA GLY A 856 13.66 -17.98 -10.63
C GLY A 856 14.03 -17.64 -12.07
N THR A 857 13.21 -16.86 -12.78
CA THR A 857 13.39 -16.62 -14.22
C THR A 857 14.16 -15.34 -14.55
N GLN A 858 14.23 -14.40 -13.62
CA GLN A 858 14.70 -13.03 -13.80
C GLN A 858 16.10 -12.80 -13.23
N GLY A 859 16.53 -13.62 -12.27
CA GLY A 859 17.85 -13.47 -11.65
C GLY A 859 18.00 -12.23 -10.76
N SER A 860 16.89 -11.56 -10.43
CA SER A 860 16.86 -10.38 -9.57
C SER A 860 17.12 -10.74 -8.11
N MET A 861 17.44 -9.73 -7.29
CA MET A 861 17.65 -9.91 -5.84
C MET A 861 16.45 -10.57 -5.13
N ALA A 862 15.22 -10.22 -5.56
CA ALA A 862 13.99 -10.82 -5.03
C ALA A 862 13.89 -12.34 -5.31
N GLU A 863 14.53 -12.82 -6.37
CA GLU A 863 14.53 -14.23 -6.76
C GLU A 863 15.79 -14.99 -6.30
N MET A 864 16.71 -14.41 -5.53
CA MET A 864 17.94 -15.10 -5.13
C MET A 864 17.66 -16.44 -4.44
N GLU A 865 16.61 -16.52 -3.63
CA GLU A 865 16.19 -17.77 -2.96
C GLU A 865 15.37 -18.71 -3.85
N ALA A 866 15.07 -18.34 -5.09
CA ALA A 866 14.45 -19.21 -6.08
C ALA A 866 15.40 -20.32 -6.51
N GLN A 867 14.82 -21.42 -6.99
CA GLN A 867 15.58 -22.65 -7.16
C GLN A 867 16.58 -22.58 -8.33
N LEU A 868 16.28 -21.82 -9.40
CA LEU A 868 17.25 -21.63 -10.48
C LEU A 868 18.48 -20.82 -10.04
N ASN A 869 18.28 -19.74 -9.26
CA ASN A 869 19.38 -18.94 -8.70
C ASN A 869 20.26 -19.78 -7.76
N LYS A 870 19.64 -20.64 -6.93
CA LYS A 870 20.37 -21.60 -6.08
C LYS A 870 21.26 -22.57 -6.88
N ILE A 871 20.83 -22.99 -8.07
CA ILE A 871 21.63 -23.85 -8.97
C ILE A 871 22.80 -23.06 -9.54
N ALA A 872 22.55 -21.82 -9.99
CA ALA A 872 23.60 -20.95 -10.50
C ALA A 872 24.71 -20.69 -9.45
N GLU A 873 24.33 -20.63 -8.17
CA GLU A 873 25.23 -20.38 -7.04
C GLU A 873 25.83 -21.65 -6.42
N GLY A 874 25.50 -22.85 -6.92
CA GLY A 874 26.04 -24.10 -6.39
C GLY A 874 25.60 -24.43 -4.96
N ARG A 875 24.40 -23.99 -4.57
CA ARG A 875 23.80 -24.20 -3.25
C ARG A 875 22.42 -24.86 -3.33
N SER A 876 22.13 -25.49 -4.45
CA SER A 876 20.83 -26.07 -4.76
C SER A 876 20.58 -27.37 -4.00
N LEU A 877 19.31 -27.65 -3.71
CA LEU A 877 18.88 -28.95 -3.20
C LEU A 877 19.18 -30.11 -4.16
N PHE A 878 19.31 -29.85 -5.46
CA PHE A 878 19.68 -30.86 -6.45
C PHE A 878 21.16 -31.27 -6.37
N GLU A 879 21.98 -30.51 -5.65
CA GLU A 879 23.42 -30.78 -5.51
C GLU A 879 23.74 -31.49 -4.19
N ALA A 880 22.71 -31.77 -3.38
CA ALA A 880 22.85 -32.58 -2.19
C ALA A 880 23.14 -34.04 -2.54
N ASP A 881 24.02 -34.70 -1.78
CA ASP A 881 24.30 -36.13 -1.95
C ASP A 881 23.04 -36.97 -1.67
N PRO A 882 22.53 -37.74 -2.65
CA PRO A 882 21.38 -38.63 -2.48
C PRO A 882 21.53 -39.64 -1.33
N LYS A 883 22.77 -40.02 -0.99
CA LYS A 883 23.07 -40.90 0.15
C LYS A 883 22.75 -40.25 1.49
N HIS A 884 22.81 -38.92 1.56
CA HIS A 884 22.58 -38.14 2.77
C HIS A 884 21.21 -37.47 2.77
N ARG A 885 20.56 -37.36 1.61
CA ARG A 885 19.24 -36.75 1.47
C ARG A 885 18.42 -37.50 0.42
N HIS A 886 17.53 -38.37 0.89
CA HIS A 886 16.67 -39.21 0.04
C HIS A 886 15.72 -38.44 -0.90
N THR A 887 15.58 -37.13 -0.72
CA THR A 887 14.80 -36.23 -1.60
C THR A 887 15.67 -35.51 -2.64
N ALA A 888 16.97 -35.79 -2.71
CA ALA A 888 17.85 -35.19 -3.71
C ALA A 888 17.65 -35.88 -5.06
N VAL A 889 17.38 -35.09 -6.10
CA VAL A 889 17.30 -35.54 -7.49
C VAL A 889 18.45 -34.88 -8.24
N PRO A 890 19.63 -35.51 -8.32
CA PRO A 890 20.79 -34.88 -8.93
C PRO A 890 20.53 -34.57 -10.40
N ILE A 891 20.72 -33.30 -10.76
CA ILE A 891 20.75 -32.82 -12.13
C ILE A 891 22.20 -32.57 -12.52
N SER A 892 22.53 -32.77 -13.80
CA SER A 892 23.86 -32.56 -14.32
C SER A 892 23.81 -31.86 -15.66
N ALA A 893 24.82 -31.03 -15.92
CA ALA A 893 24.95 -30.27 -17.15
C ALA A 893 25.15 -31.15 -18.40
N ASP A 894 25.48 -32.43 -18.23
CA ASP A 894 25.66 -33.37 -19.34
C ASP A 894 24.36 -34.09 -19.71
N THR A 895 23.47 -34.28 -18.73
CA THR A 895 22.22 -35.04 -18.88
C THR A 895 20.99 -34.15 -18.95
N ASP A 896 21.08 -32.88 -18.56
CA ASP A 896 19.95 -31.97 -18.42
C ASP A 896 20.16 -30.64 -19.17
N VAL A 897 19.05 -30.06 -19.62
CA VAL A 897 18.96 -28.72 -20.21
C VAL A 897 18.09 -27.84 -19.31
N ILE A 898 18.46 -26.56 -19.19
CA ILE A 898 17.68 -25.56 -18.47
C ILE A 898 16.90 -24.74 -19.50
N ILE A 899 15.58 -24.63 -19.31
CA ILE A 899 14.70 -23.79 -20.11
C ILE A 899 14.14 -22.70 -19.21
N ILE A 900 14.51 -21.45 -19.49
CA ILE A 900 13.91 -20.26 -18.88
C ILE A 900 12.72 -19.87 -19.77
N SER A 901 11.51 -20.28 -19.37
CA SER A 901 10.30 -20.20 -20.20
C SER A 901 9.60 -18.84 -20.15
N GLN A 902 10.37 -17.80 -19.83
CA GLN A 902 9.92 -16.43 -19.56
C GLN A 902 10.99 -15.48 -20.06
N SER A 903 10.60 -14.49 -20.86
CA SER A 903 11.52 -13.41 -21.23
C SER A 903 11.83 -12.52 -20.03
N SER A 904 12.91 -11.76 -20.09
CA SER A 904 13.16 -10.72 -19.08
C SER A 904 11.96 -9.79 -18.96
N ILE A 905 11.55 -9.54 -17.72
CA ILE A 905 10.70 -8.40 -17.38
C ILE A 905 11.54 -7.13 -17.61
N PRO A 906 10.97 -6.06 -18.17
CA PRO A 906 11.68 -4.79 -18.33
C PRO A 906 12.39 -4.36 -17.05
N GLY A 907 13.69 -4.03 -17.15
CA GLY A 907 14.54 -3.65 -16.01
C GLY A 907 15.38 -4.81 -15.44
N ASN A 908 15.01 -6.07 -15.69
CA ASN A 908 15.75 -7.25 -15.22
C ASN A 908 16.73 -7.83 -16.26
N GLU A 909 16.92 -7.20 -17.43
CA GLU A 909 17.67 -7.79 -18.54
C GLU A 909 19.11 -8.10 -18.15
N LYS A 910 19.74 -7.19 -17.40
CA LYS A 910 21.11 -7.37 -16.88
C LYS A 910 21.18 -8.54 -15.88
N ASN A 911 20.19 -8.63 -14.99
CA ASN A 911 20.12 -9.65 -13.95
C ASN A 911 19.87 -11.05 -14.55
N GLN A 912 18.95 -11.16 -15.51
CA GLN A 912 18.67 -12.41 -16.21
C GLN A 912 19.88 -12.84 -17.05
N LYS A 913 20.55 -11.89 -17.72
CA LYS A 913 21.79 -12.17 -18.44
C LYS A 913 22.89 -12.70 -17.50
N ALA A 914 23.09 -12.08 -16.35
CA ALA A 914 24.08 -12.53 -15.36
C ALA A 914 23.76 -13.93 -14.81
N LEU A 915 22.47 -14.26 -14.64
CA LEU A 915 22.04 -15.61 -14.29
C LEU A 915 22.38 -16.62 -15.41
N ILE A 916 22.09 -16.30 -16.66
CA ILE A 916 22.41 -17.14 -17.83
C ILE A 916 23.93 -17.34 -17.95
N ASP A 917 24.72 -16.29 -17.80
CA ASP A 917 26.19 -16.36 -17.84
C ASP A 917 26.73 -17.29 -16.75
N ARG A 918 26.23 -17.20 -15.51
CA ARG A 918 26.61 -18.11 -14.41
C ARG A 918 26.24 -19.57 -14.73
N LEU A 919 25.03 -19.82 -15.20
CA LEU A 919 24.56 -21.17 -15.54
C LEU A 919 25.36 -21.79 -16.69
N THR A 920 25.72 -20.99 -17.69
CA THR A 920 26.43 -21.46 -18.89
C THR A 920 27.94 -21.56 -18.68
N ARG A 921 28.59 -20.55 -18.09
CA ARG A 921 30.06 -20.49 -17.96
C ARG A 921 30.57 -21.18 -16.70
N ASP A 922 29.94 -20.93 -15.56
CA ASP A 922 30.42 -21.44 -14.27
C ASP A 922 29.88 -22.84 -13.96
N ARG A 923 28.63 -23.11 -14.37
CA ARG A 923 27.95 -24.39 -14.14
C ARG A 923 27.88 -25.28 -15.38
N ASN A 924 28.32 -24.79 -16.55
CA ASN A 924 28.41 -25.52 -17.81
C ASN A 924 27.07 -26.09 -18.34
N TYR A 925 25.91 -25.54 -17.98
CA TYR A 925 24.62 -26.00 -18.51
C TYR A 925 24.39 -25.47 -19.94
N THR A 926 23.69 -26.26 -20.75
CA THR A 926 22.97 -25.73 -21.92
C THR A 926 21.73 -25.00 -21.42
N VAL A 927 21.53 -23.75 -21.84
CA VAL A 927 20.42 -22.91 -21.38
C VAL A 927 19.65 -22.39 -22.58
N VAL A 928 18.34 -22.63 -22.60
CA VAL A 928 17.40 -22.05 -23.56
C VAL A 928 16.59 -20.98 -22.87
N VAL A 929 16.58 -19.76 -23.40
CA VAL A 929 15.83 -18.63 -22.86
C VAL A 929 14.82 -18.13 -23.88
N ALA A 930 13.57 -17.95 -23.46
CA ALA A 930 12.55 -17.32 -24.30
C ALA A 930 12.84 -15.83 -24.50
N MET A 931 12.63 -15.32 -25.71
CA MET A 931 12.88 -13.91 -26.05
C MET A 931 11.81 -13.41 -27.03
N GLY A 932 10.91 -12.52 -26.59
CA GLY A 932 9.86 -11.98 -27.46
C GLY A 932 9.02 -13.08 -28.11
N ASP A 933 9.05 -13.14 -29.45
CA ASP A 933 8.39 -14.13 -30.29
C ASP A 933 9.30 -15.32 -30.67
N GLY A 934 10.44 -15.48 -30.00
CA GLY A 934 11.43 -16.52 -30.27
C GLY A 934 12.13 -17.05 -29.01
N PHE A 935 13.32 -17.61 -29.19
CA PHE A 935 14.20 -18.06 -28.12
C PHE A 935 15.67 -18.06 -28.53
N ARG A 936 16.55 -18.08 -27.54
CA ARG A 936 18.00 -18.26 -27.73
C ARG A 936 18.50 -19.46 -26.95
N ALA A 937 19.34 -20.27 -27.58
CA ALA A 937 19.98 -21.41 -26.97
C ALA A 937 21.49 -21.17 -26.82
N HIS A 938 21.95 -21.22 -25.58
CA HIS A 938 23.33 -20.96 -25.16
C HIS A 938 24.05 -22.27 -24.78
N ASN A 939 25.38 -22.29 -24.96
CA ASN A 939 26.25 -23.41 -24.60
C ASN A 939 25.72 -24.77 -25.12
N LEU A 940 25.42 -24.81 -26.43
CA LEU A 940 24.98 -26.03 -27.12
C LEU A 940 26.13 -27.03 -27.18
N LYS A 941 25.86 -28.29 -26.80
CA LYS A 941 26.85 -29.37 -26.69
C LYS A 941 26.64 -30.45 -27.75
N GLY A 942 27.73 -31.07 -28.18
CA GLY A 942 27.69 -32.20 -29.12
C GLY A 942 26.99 -31.83 -30.43
N ASP A 943 25.98 -32.60 -30.82
CA ASP A 943 25.22 -32.40 -32.06
C ASP A 943 24.00 -31.47 -31.90
N GLN A 944 23.78 -30.87 -30.71
CA GLN A 944 22.59 -30.04 -30.45
C GLN A 944 22.46 -28.84 -31.40
N ALA A 945 23.56 -28.17 -31.73
CA ALA A 945 23.55 -27.06 -32.68
C ALA A 945 23.13 -27.50 -34.09
N GLU A 946 23.61 -28.65 -34.55
CA GLU A 946 23.24 -29.21 -35.86
C GLU A 946 21.80 -29.72 -35.88
N ARG A 947 21.31 -30.31 -34.79
CA ARG A 947 19.89 -30.68 -34.64
C ARG A 947 18.99 -29.45 -34.73
N LEU A 948 19.37 -28.36 -34.06
CA LEU A 948 18.60 -27.12 -34.05
C LEU A 948 18.59 -26.44 -35.43
N LYS A 949 19.75 -26.38 -36.11
CA LYS A 949 19.84 -25.93 -37.52
C LYS A 949 19.01 -26.80 -38.46
N THR A 950 19.03 -28.11 -38.27
CA THR A 950 18.25 -29.04 -39.09
C THR A 950 16.76 -28.86 -38.88
N LEU A 951 16.33 -28.67 -37.63
CA LEU A 951 14.92 -28.52 -37.26
C LEU A 951 14.34 -27.21 -37.81
N TYR A 952 15.03 -26.08 -37.64
CA TYR A 952 14.49 -24.75 -37.94
C TYR A 952 15.03 -24.11 -39.22
N GLY A 953 16.24 -24.46 -39.67
CA GLY A 953 16.93 -23.76 -40.77
C GLY A 953 16.29 -23.91 -42.16
N LYS A 954 15.26 -24.75 -42.31
CA LYS A 954 14.47 -24.90 -43.54
C LYS A 954 13.00 -24.54 -43.38
N GLN A 955 12.57 -24.16 -42.17
CA GLN A 955 11.17 -23.82 -41.93
C GLN A 955 10.85 -22.43 -42.49
N LYS A 956 9.80 -22.34 -43.30
CA LYS A 956 9.38 -21.08 -43.91
C LYS A 956 8.96 -20.09 -42.81
N GLY A 957 9.50 -18.88 -42.85
CA GLY A 957 9.16 -17.81 -41.90
C GLY A 957 9.91 -17.88 -40.57
N VAL A 958 10.77 -18.88 -40.36
CA VAL A 958 11.64 -18.98 -39.18
C VAL A 958 13.01 -18.40 -39.54
N GLU A 959 13.51 -17.48 -38.73
CA GLU A 959 14.85 -16.93 -38.87
C GLU A 959 15.76 -17.55 -37.81
N LEU A 960 16.91 -18.05 -38.26
CA LEU A 960 17.94 -18.65 -37.41
C LEU A 960 19.21 -17.82 -37.49
N LEU A 961 19.61 -17.23 -36.37
CA LEU A 961 20.81 -16.41 -36.25
C LEU A 961 21.87 -17.14 -35.43
N THR A 962 23.11 -17.09 -35.90
CA THR A 962 24.27 -17.56 -35.13
C THR A 962 24.93 -16.36 -34.48
N GLU A 963 24.96 -16.34 -33.15
CA GLU A 963 25.55 -15.26 -32.35
C GLU A 963 27.08 -15.39 -32.33
N THR A 964 27.75 -14.29 -31.99
CA THR A 964 29.23 -14.24 -31.93
C THR A 964 29.83 -15.16 -30.86
N ASP A 965 29.06 -15.50 -29.82
CA ASP A 965 29.46 -16.41 -28.76
C ASP A 965 29.14 -17.90 -29.08
N GLY A 966 28.64 -18.19 -30.29
CA GLY A 966 28.25 -19.53 -30.73
C GLY A 966 26.84 -19.94 -30.31
N SER A 967 26.09 -19.09 -29.60
CA SER A 967 24.67 -19.32 -29.33
C SER A 967 23.84 -19.27 -30.62
N LEU A 968 22.68 -19.93 -30.62
CA LEU A 968 21.74 -19.87 -31.73
C LEU A 968 20.44 -19.20 -31.29
N THR A 969 20.00 -18.20 -32.04
CA THR A 969 18.72 -17.51 -31.85
C THR A 969 17.72 -17.96 -32.91
N VAL A 970 16.53 -18.38 -32.48
CA VAL A 970 15.41 -18.76 -33.35
C VAL A 970 14.29 -17.73 -33.15
N LEU A 971 13.94 -17.00 -34.20
CA LEU A 971 12.85 -16.02 -34.19
C LEU A 971 11.56 -16.63 -34.74
N ASN A 972 10.40 -16.04 -34.42
CA ASN A 972 9.06 -16.50 -34.82
C ASN A 972 8.70 -17.92 -34.34
N LYS A 973 9.32 -18.37 -33.24
CA LYS A 973 9.09 -19.66 -32.56
C LYS A 973 9.03 -19.43 -31.06
N GLY A 974 8.05 -18.65 -30.61
CA GLY A 974 7.96 -18.21 -29.23
C GLY A 974 7.87 -19.37 -28.24
N LEU A 975 8.69 -19.31 -27.19
CA LEU A 975 8.64 -20.23 -26.04
C LEU A 975 8.04 -19.57 -24.78
N HIS A 976 7.52 -18.36 -24.92
CA HIS A 976 6.85 -17.61 -23.86
C HIS A 976 5.60 -16.94 -24.43
N SER A 977 4.55 -16.93 -23.63
CA SER A 977 3.29 -16.28 -23.96
C SER A 977 3.02 -15.22 -22.88
N SER A 978 2.98 -13.96 -23.28
CA SER A 978 2.74 -12.82 -22.38
C SER A 978 1.36 -12.92 -21.77
N GLY A 979 1.23 -12.55 -20.48
CA GLY A 979 -0.08 -12.37 -19.85
C GLY A 979 -0.85 -11.18 -20.42
N HIS A 980 -0.14 -10.19 -20.95
CA HIS A 980 -0.69 -8.95 -21.49
C HIS A 980 -0.67 -8.97 -23.02
N GLY A 981 -1.74 -8.47 -23.63
CA GLY A 981 -1.96 -8.42 -25.07
C GLY A 981 -1.03 -7.45 -25.82
N ASN A 982 -0.71 -7.80 -27.07
CA ASN A 982 -0.05 -6.88 -28.00
C ASN A 982 -1.09 -5.93 -28.62
N GLU A 983 -0.67 -5.03 -29.51
CA GLU A 983 -1.54 -4.03 -30.15
C GLU A 983 -2.84 -4.60 -30.75
N LYS A 984 -2.78 -5.79 -31.41
CA LYS A 984 -3.98 -6.41 -31.99
C LYS A 984 -4.91 -7.02 -30.95
N ASP A 985 -4.38 -7.53 -29.84
CA ASP A 985 -5.19 -8.03 -28.74
C ASP A 985 -5.99 -6.88 -28.09
N VAL A 986 -5.34 -5.73 -27.87
CA VAL A 986 -5.99 -4.52 -27.34
C VAL A 986 -7.06 -4.01 -28.31
N GLU A 987 -6.76 -3.99 -29.61
CA GLU A 987 -7.72 -3.61 -30.67
C GLU A 987 -8.97 -4.51 -30.66
N ALA A 988 -8.78 -5.83 -30.57
CA ALA A 988 -9.88 -6.80 -30.54
C ALA A 988 -10.74 -6.66 -29.29
N PHE A 989 -10.13 -6.52 -28.11
CA PHE A 989 -10.86 -6.27 -26.87
C PHE A 989 -11.65 -4.96 -26.90
N ALA A 990 -11.05 -3.88 -27.39
CA ALA A 990 -11.71 -2.59 -27.50
C ALA A 990 -12.90 -2.62 -28.47
N ASN A 991 -12.79 -3.37 -29.58
CA ASN A 991 -13.90 -3.61 -30.51
C ASN A 991 -14.99 -4.52 -29.95
N LEU A 992 -14.68 -5.40 -29.00
CA LEU A 992 -15.66 -6.26 -28.33
C LEU A 992 -16.49 -5.48 -27.29
N ILE A 993 -15.83 -4.64 -26.48
CA ILE A 993 -16.46 -3.89 -25.39
C ILE A 993 -17.16 -2.63 -25.91
N ARG A 994 -16.51 -1.88 -26.81
CA ARG A 994 -16.97 -0.59 -27.35
C ARG A 994 -17.55 0.37 -26.30
N PRO A 995 -16.79 0.74 -25.27
CA PRO A 995 -17.29 1.69 -24.27
C PRO A 995 -17.47 3.09 -24.87
N ASP A 996 -18.26 3.93 -24.20
CA ASP A 996 -18.40 5.33 -24.60
C ASP A 996 -17.06 6.07 -24.48
N ILE A 997 -16.25 5.75 -23.46
CA ILE A 997 -14.89 6.27 -23.22
C ILE A 997 -13.92 5.11 -22.92
N ALA A 998 -12.82 5.02 -23.66
CA ALA A 998 -11.74 4.07 -23.43
C ALA A 998 -10.55 4.73 -22.70
N GLN A 999 -10.03 4.07 -21.67
CA GLN A 999 -8.88 4.52 -20.87
C GLN A 999 -7.77 3.47 -20.86
N PRO A 1000 -6.50 3.85 -21.11
CA PRO A 1000 -5.38 2.96 -20.88
C PRO A 1000 -5.10 2.83 -19.37
N GLN A 1001 -4.79 1.61 -18.91
CA GLN A 1001 -4.36 1.33 -17.55
C GLN A 1001 -3.17 0.36 -17.52
N HIS A 1002 -2.66 0.12 -16.31
CA HIS A 1002 -1.64 -0.91 -16.04
C HIS A 1002 -0.33 -0.64 -16.79
N VAL A 1003 0.07 0.63 -16.82
CA VAL A 1003 1.22 1.10 -17.58
C VAL A 1003 1.80 2.36 -16.98
N THR A 1004 3.12 2.48 -17.02
CA THR A 1004 3.85 3.60 -16.41
C THR A 1004 4.51 4.48 -17.47
N ASP A 1005 4.68 3.97 -18.70
CA ASP A 1005 5.43 4.64 -19.74
C ASP A 1005 4.54 5.48 -20.70
N PRO A 1006 4.90 6.75 -20.98
CA PRO A 1006 4.11 7.63 -21.85
C PRO A 1006 3.95 7.16 -23.30
N GLU A 1007 4.89 6.37 -23.82
CA GLU A 1007 4.84 5.92 -25.22
C GLU A 1007 3.73 4.89 -25.44
N SER A 1008 3.58 3.93 -24.53
CA SER A 1008 2.48 2.95 -24.54
C SER A 1008 1.13 3.65 -24.43
N ILE A 1009 1.00 4.64 -23.54
CA ILE A 1009 -0.21 5.44 -23.36
C ILE A 1009 -0.59 6.13 -24.68
N ASN A 1010 0.34 6.89 -25.27
CA ASN A 1010 0.09 7.60 -26.52
C ASN A 1010 -0.29 6.66 -27.67
N ARG A 1011 0.33 5.48 -27.71
CA ARG A 1011 0.00 4.46 -28.70
C ARG A 1011 -1.40 3.89 -28.51
N ALA A 1012 -1.78 3.57 -27.28
CA ALA A 1012 -3.12 3.10 -26.96
C ALA A 1012 -4.19 4.14 -27.29
N LEU A 1013 -3.99 5.41 -26.90
CA LEU A 1013 -4.90 6.51 -27.24
C LEU A 1013 -5.03 6.69 -28.76
N GLY A 1014 -3.91 6.60 -29.50
CA GLY A 1014 -3.93 6.63 -30.96
C GLY A 1014 -4.69 5.45 -31.58
N LEU A 1015 -4.56 4.25 -31.00
CA LEU A 1015 -5.29 3.04 -31.41
C LEU A 1015 -6.79 3.22 -31.19
N PHE A 1016 -7.21 3.66 -30.01
CA PHE A 1016 -8.62 3.89 -29.67
C PHE A 1016 -9.27 4.94 -30.59
N LYS A 1017 -8.58 6.08 -30.82
CA LYS A 1017 -9.04 7.10 -31.78
C LYS A 1017 -9.17 6.52 -33.19
N LYS A 1018 -8.24 5.67 -33.63
CA LYS A 1018 -8.26 5.02 -34.95
C LYS A 1018 -9.47 4.08 -35.13
N ILE A 1019 -9.90 3.37 -34.08
CA ILE A 1019 -11.08 2.48 -34.13
C ILE A 1019 -12.39 3.20 -33.77
N GLY A 1020 -12.35 4.53 -33.60
CA GLY A 1020 -13.54 5.35 -33.39
C GLY A 1020 -14.10 5.33 -31.96
N LEU A 1021 -13.26 5.07 -30.96
CA LEU A 1021 -13.63 5.23 -29.55
C LEU A 1021 -13.23 6.61 -29.05
N ASN A 1022 -14.04 7.19 -28.16
CA ASN A 1022 -13.64 8.40 -27.47
C ASN A 1022 -12.58 8.07 -26.42
N THR A 1023 -11.62 8.97 -26.27
CA THR A 1023 -10.62 8.92 -25.20
C THR A 1023 -10.49 10.30 -24.60
N LYS A 1024 -10.06 10.39 -23.35
CA LYS A 1024 -9.56 11.67 -22.82
C LYS A 1024 -8.13 11.89 -23.32
N ASP A 1025 -7.74 13.14 -23.51
CA ASP A 1025 -6.36 13.48 -23.92
C ASP A 1025 -5.35 13.28 -22.78
N ARG A 1026 -5.83 13.10 -21.54
CA ARG A 1026 -5.04 12.75 -20.35
C ARG A 1026 -5.57 11.46 -19.72
N ILE A 1027 -4.67 10.63 -19.22
CA ILE A 1027 -4.99 9.42 -18.43
C ILE A 1027 -5.28 9.77 -16.97
N VAL A 1028 -6.03 8.91 -16.28
CA VAL A 1028 -6.19 8.99 -14.82
C VAL A 1028 -4.88 8.56 -14.17
N GLU A 1029 -4.27 9.40 -13.34
CA GLU A 1029 -3.07 9.06 -12.59
C GLU A 1029 -3.39 8.41 -11.24
N ASN A 1030 -2.37 7.81 -10.59
CA ASN A 1030 -2.50 7.38 -9.20
C ASN A 1030 -2.87 8.58 -8.31
N PHE A 1031 -3.74 8.35 -7.34
CA PHE A 1031 -4.41 9.29 -6.44
C PHE A 1031 -5.38 10.27 -7.09
N GLU A 1032 -5.63 10.19 -8.40
CA GLU A 1032 -6.60 11.03 -9.07
C GLU A 1032 -8.03 10.46 -8.95
N ALA A 1033 -9.01 11.34 -8.70
CA ALA A 1033 -10.43 11.01 -8.72
C ALA A 1033 -11.07 11.42 -10.06
N LEU A 1034 -11.66 10.45 -10.75
CA LEU A 1034 -12.33 10.62 -12.04
C LEU A 1034 -13.84 10.43 -11.87
N SER A 1035 -14.62 11.49 -12.07
CA SER A 1035 -16.09 11.41 -12.19
C SER A 1035 -16.51 10.65 -13.44
N ILE A 1036 -17.64 9.95 -13.39
CA ILE A 1036 -18.17 9.15 -14.51
C ILE A 1036 -19.65 9.47 -14.70
N ASN A 1037 -20.00 10.00 -15.87
CA ASN A 1037 -21.35 10.41 -16.24
C ASN A 1037 -21.76 9.80 -17.58
N LYS A 1038 -22.91 9.11 -17.64
CA LYS A 1038 -23.36 8.38 -18.84
C LYS A 1038 -23.64 9.26 -20.07
N GLY A 1039 -24.01 10.53 -19.90
CA GLY A 1039 -24.55 11.37 -20.98
C GLY A 1039 -25.85 10.84 -21.59
N ALA A 1040 -26.60 11.68 -22.32
CA ALA A 1040 -27.81 11.21 -23.01
C ALA A 1040 -27.50 10.44 -24.31
N THR A 1041 -26.33 10.69 -24.91
CA THR A 1041 -25.75 9.89 -26.00
C THR A 1041 -24.32 9.45 -25.65
N PRO A 1042 -23.74 8.43 -26.32
CA PRO A 1042 -22.33 8.06 -26.16
C PRO A 1042 -21.35 9.22 -26.32
N GLU A 1043 -21.61 10.15 -27.24
CA GLU A 1043 -20.78 11.34 -27.47
C GLU A 1043 -20.89 12.39 -26.35
N GLN A 1044 -21.94 12.30 -25.54
CA GLN A 1044 -22.18 13.16 -24.38
C GLN A 1044 -21.74 12.51 -23.07
N ALA A 1045 -21.27 11.26 -23.10
CA ALA A 1045 -20.66 10.63 -21.93
C ALA A 1045 -19.44 11.45 -21.50
N ASP A 1046 -19.24 11.55 -20.19
CA ASP A 1046 -18.20 12.38 -19.64
C ASP A 1046 -17.45 11.71 -18.50
N ALA A 1047 -16.14 11.94 -18.51
CA ALA A 1047 -15.23 11.53 -17.47
C ALA A 1047 -14.27 12.69 -17.16
N GLN A 1048 -14.44 13.33 -16.00
CA GLN A 1048 -13.63 14.49 -15.62
C GLN A 1048 -12.92 14.27 -14.31
N SER A 1049 -11.66 14.70 -14.28
CA SER A 1049 -10.91 14.83 -13.03
C SER A 1049 -11.66 15.79 -12.10
N ILE A 1050 -11.96 15.34 -10.89
CA ILE A 1050 -12.66 16.14 -9.87
C ILE A 1050 -11.78 16.48 -8.66
N GLY A 1051 -10.51 16.09 -8.70
CA GLY A 1051 -9.56 16.32 -7.63
C GLY A 1051 -8.56 15.17 -7.50
N ARG A 1052 -7.62 15.34 -6.58
CA ARG A 1052 -6.55 14.37 -6.30
C ARG A 1052 -6.38 14.20 -4.80
N MET A 1053 -6.19 12.97 -4.38
CA MET A 1053 -5.88 12.62 -3.01
C MET A 1053 -4.41 12.89 -2.66
N PRO A 1054 -4.10 13.10 -1.37
CA PRO A 1054 -2.73 12.97 -0.88
C PRO A 1054 -2.14 11.62 -1.28
N ALA A 1055 -0.98 11.65 -1.94
CA ALA A 1055 -0.32 10.44 -2.35
C ALA A 1055 0.24 9.76 -1.10
N SER A 1056 -0.27 8.57 -0.76
CA SER A 1056 0.17 7.85 0.43
C SER A 1056 0.33 6.37 0.18
N LEU A 1057 1.43 5.83 0.70
CA LEU A 1057 1.79 4.42 0.63
C LEU A 1057 2.05 3.89 2.04
N VAL A 1058 1.72 2.61 2.25
CA VAL A 1058 2.19 1.85 3.41
C VAL A 1058 3.39 1.04 2.99
N VAL A 1059 4.59 1.48 3.38
CA VAL A 1059 5.84 0.73 3.18
C VAL A 1059 6.00 -0.30 4.29
N PHE A 1060 6.53 -1.47 3.95
CA PHE A 1060 6.69 -2.54 4.92
C PHE A 1060 7.96 -3.36 4.73
N LYS A 1061 8.45 -3.91 5.85
CA LYS A 1061 9.62 -4.77 5.93
C LYS A 1061 9.26 -6.03 6.69
N LEU A 1062 9.41 -7.17 6.03
CA LEU A 1062 9.15 -8.47 6.65
C LEU A 1062 10.45 -9.06 7.21
N ILE A 1063 10.64 -8.93 8.52
CA ILE A 1063 11.80 -9.46 9.22
C ILE A 1063 11.56 -10.93 9.58
N ARG A 1064 12.30 -11.82 8.91
CA ARG A 1064 12.24 -13.26 9.14
C ARG A 1064 13.45 -13.74 9.95
N LYS A 1065 13.24 -14.74 10.80
CA LYS A 1065 14.38 -15.43 11.46
C LYS A 1065 15.14 -16.23 10.40
N PHE A 1066 16.47 -16.22 10.48
CA PHE A 1066 17.32 -17.00 9.57
C PHE A 1066 16.86 -18.47 9.47
N GLY A 1067 16.63 -18.94 8.25
CA GLY A 1067 16.13 -20.30 7.96
C GLY A 1067 14.61 -20.51 8.11
N LYS A 1068 13.83 -19.48 8.47
CA LYS A 1068 12.37 -19.52 8.39
C LYS A 1068 11.88 -18.79 7.14
N PHE A 1069 11.12 -19.50 6.32
CA PHE A 1069 10.56 -18.99 5.06
C PHE A 1069 9.15 -18.39 5.23
N PHE A 1070 8.49 -18.66 6.35
CA PHE A 1070 7.12 -18.21 6.66
C PHE A 1070 7.07 -17.56 8.05
N GLY A 1071 6.11 -16.66 8.23
CA GLY A 1071 5.97 -15.83 9.41
C GLY A 1071 7.13 -14.84 9.58
N GLY A 1072 7.06 -14.03 10.62
CA GLY A 1072 8.03 -12.96 10.86
C GLY A 1072 7.44 -11.82 11.64
N HIS A 1073 8.26 -10.79 11.85
CA HIS A 1073 7.81 -9.50 12.31
C HIS A 1073 7.59 -8.60 11.08
N LEU A 1074 6.44 -7.94 11.03
CA LEU A 1074 6.11 -6.97 9.98
C LEU A 1074 6.32 -5.58 10.58
N GLU A 1075 7.39 -4.92 10.17
CA GLU A 1075 7.55 -3.48 10.37
C GLU A 1075 6.83 -2.80 9.21
N ALA A 1076 6.00 -1.80 9.50
CA ALA A 1076 5.28 -1.07 8.48
C ALA A 1076 5.04 0.37 8.95
N LYS A 1077 5.13 1.30 8.02
CA LYS A 1077 4.91 2.73 8.22
C LYS A 1077 4.05 3.25 7.09
N ARG A 1078 3.28 4.28 7.38
CA ARG A 1078 2.54 5.01 6.36
C ARG A 1078 3.33 6.26 6.02
N ILE A 1079 3.58 6.47 4.73
CA ILE A 1079 4.32 7.61 4.21
C ILE A 1079 3.35 8.42 3.36
N LEU A 1080 3.24 9.71 3.66
CA LEU A 1080 2.51 10.68 2.88
C LEU A 1080 3.54 11.46 2.04
N SER A 1081 3.43 11.32 0.73
CA SER A 1081 4.28 11.99 -0.24
C SER A 1081 3.79 13.41 -0.51
N ASN A 1082 4.75 14.29 -0.76
CA ASN A 1082 4.56 15.71 -1.01
C ASN A 1082 4.53 16.01 -2.52
N GLU A 1083 3.81 15.21 -3.31
CA GLU A 1083 3.67 15.48 -4.74
C GLU A 1083 2.90 16.80 -4.95
N ARG A 1084 3.64 17.84 -5.35
CA ARG A 1084 3.12 19.17 -5.69
C ARG A 1084 2.97 19.31 -7.19
N ARG A 1085 1.75 19.53 -7.64
CA ARG A 1085 1.44 19.75 -9.06
C ARG A 1085 0.83 21.12 -9.33
N GLY A 1086 0.59 21.93 -8.29
CA GLY A 1086 -0.03 23.24 -8.36
C GLY A 1086 -1.53 23.17 -8.63
N GLY A 1087 -2.30 24.08 -8.05
CA GLY A 1087 -3.74 24.14 -8.27
C GLY A 1087 -4.61 23.67 -7.11
N GLU A 1088 -4.04 23.22 -6.00
CA GLU A 1088 -4.77 22.43 -5.00
C GLU A 1088 -4.79 23.12 -3.62
N ARG A 1089 -5.90 23.01 -2.88
CA ARG A 1089 -6.03 23.49 -1.47
C ARG A 1089 -4.83 23.19 -0.59
N ARG A 1090 -4.17 22.06 -0.80
CA ARG A 1090 -3.04 21.58 0.01
C ARG A 1090 -1.71 22.27 -0.26
N ASP A 1091 -1.55 22.96 -1.39
CA ASP A 1091 -0.30 23.67 -1.72
C ASP A 1091 0.03 24.72 -0.63
N GLY A 1092 -1.01 25.34 -0.05
CA GLY A 1092 -0.88 26.23 1.10
C GLY A 1092 -0.47 25.56 2.41
N LEU A 1093 -0.85 24.30 2.63
CA LEU A 1093 -0.45 23.53 3.84
C LEU A 1093 1.03 23.15 3.80
N MET A 1094 1.61 23.05 2.60
CA MET A 1094 2.96 22.55 2.36
C MET A 1094 3.94 23.65 1.90
N ALA A 1095 3.46 24.89 1.79
CA ALA A 1095 4.23 26.02 1.33
C ALA A 1095 5.50 26.25 2.17
N GLY A 1096 6.66 26.27 1.51
CA GLY A 1096 7.96 26.52 2.13
C GLY A 1096 8.77 25.27 2.54
N GLU A 1097 8.21 24.07 2.42
CA GLU A 1097 8.91 22.82 2.73
C GLU A 1097 9.14 21.95 1.49
N ASN A 1098 9.91 20.86 1.57
CA ASN A 1098 9.86 19.75 0.61
C ASN A 1098 10.31 18.47 1.36
N LYS A 1099 9.35 17.82 2.04
CA LYS A 1099 9.58 16.69 2.96
C LYS A 1099 8.49 15.63 2.78
N GLU A 1100 8.83 14.36 2.96
CA GLU A 1100 7.88 13.27 3.18
C GLU A 1100 7.44 13.24 4.65
N TYR A 1101 6.18 12.90 4.91
CA TYR A 1101 5.64 12.84 6.28
C TYR A 1101 5.34 11.39 6.67
N GLU A 1102 5.88 10.96 7.82
CA GLU A 1102 5.66 9.61 8.35
C GLU A 1102 4.48 9.59 9.33
N ALA A 1103 3.43 8.84 9.01
CA ALA A 1103 2.33 8.56 9.93
C ALA A 1103 2.49 7.20 10.61
N ASN A 1104 1.94 7.07 11.83
CA ASN A 1104 1.84 5.76 12.46
C ASN A 1104 0.90 4.86 11.67
N PHE A 1105 1.41 3.73 11.19
CA PHE A 1105 0.55 2.66 10.72
C PHE A 1105 0.10 1.83 11.92
N PRO A 1106 -1.21 1.53 12.11
CA PRO A 1106 -1.74 0.87 13.30
C PRO A 1106 -0.84 -0.27 13.78
N VAL A 1107 -0.35 -0.15 15.02
CA VAL A 1107 0.71 -1.03 15.51
C VAL A 1107 0.12 -2.41 15.75
N GLN A 1108 0.91 -3.43 15.38
CA GLN A 1108 0.58 -4.80 15.70
C GLN A 1108 0.57 -4.97 17.22
N ASP A 1109 -0.45 -5.65 17.77
CA ASP A 1109 -0.58 -6.03 19.18
C ASP A 1109 0.80 -6.09 19.90
N PRO A 1110 1.10 -5.15 20.82
CA PRO A 1110 2.38 -5.05 21.50
C PRO A 1110 2.81 -6.34 22.23
N GLU A 1111 1.85 -7.17 22.64
CA GLU A 1111 2.15 -8.48 23.24
C GLU A 1111 2.85 -9.39 22.24
N ARG A 1112 2.51 -9.31 20.96
CA ARG A 1112 3.09 -10.12 19.89
C ARG A 1112 4.53 -9.73 19.56
N VAL A 1113 4.83 -8.42 19.61
CA VAL A 1113 6.20 -7.90 19.47
C VAL A 1113 7.06 -8.42 20.63
N ARG A 1114 6.56 -8.32 21.87
CA ARG A 1114 7.24 -8.84 23.06
C ARG A 1114 7.38 -10.36 23.02
N GLU A 1115 6.36 -11.10 22.62
CA GLU A 1115 6.40 -12.55 22.49
C GLU A 1115 7.46 -12.97 21.46
N TRP A 1116 7.51 -12.33 20.29
CA TRP A 1116 8.50 -12.64 19.28
C TRP A 1116 9.93 -12.30 19.69
N GLN A 1117 10.13 -11.14 20.33
CA GLN A 1117 11.42 -10.71 20.90
C GLN A 1117 11.87 -11.62 22.06
N SER A 1118 10.94 -12.13 22.86
CA SER A 1118 11.22 -13.05 23.97
C SER A 1118 11.59 -14.46 23.51
N ARG A 1119 11.16 -14.87 22.30
CA ARG A 1119 11.51 -16.16 21.70
C ARG A 1119 12.97 -16.14 21.26
N ARG A 1120 13.87 -16.56 22.16
CA ARG A 1120 15.29 -16.80 21.87
C ARG A 1120 15.44 -17.59 20.56
N PRO A 1121 16.49 -17.34 19.76
CA PRO A 1121 16.82 -18.19 18.62
C PRO A 1121 16.83 -19.63 19.12
N VAL A 1122 16.18 -20.53 18.38
CA VAL A 1122 16.38 -21.97 18.61
C VAL A 1122 17.87 -22.18 18.39
N LYS A 1123 18.64 -22.30 19.49
CA LYS A 1123 20.01 -22.77 19.40
C LYS A 1123 19.92 -24.05 18.60
N ARG A 1124 20.65 -24.12 17.48
CA ARG A 1124 20.95 -25.40 16.84
C ARG A 1124 21.27 -26.36 17.99
N PRO A 1125 20.60 -27.51 18.13
CA PRO A 1125 21.11 -28.52 19.04
C PRO A 1125 22.57 -28.69 18.64
N GLU A 1126 23.47 -28.44 19.59
CA GLU A 1126 24.87 -28.73 19.33
C GLU A 1126 24.92 -30.17 18.80
N PRO A 1127 25.63 -30.42 17.68
CA PRO A 1127 25.86 -31.79 17.24
C PRO A 1127 26.29 -32.58 18.47
N SER A 1128 25.61 -33.71 18.70
CA SER A 1128 25.92 -34.55 19.86
C SER A 1128 27.43 -34.78 19.91
N ARG A 1129 28.00 -34.94 21.10
CA ARG A 1129 29.46 -35.12 21.29
C ARG A 1129 30.05 -36.27 20.43
N LYS A 1130 29.21 -37.14 19.84
CA LYS A 1130 29.55 -38.18 18.87
C LYS A 1130 29.80 -37.68 17.42
N ASP A 1131 29.36 -36.49 17.04
CA ASP A 1131 29.61 -35.90 15.71
C ASP A 1131 30.90 -35.06 15.64
N ARG A 1132 31.57 -34.80 16.78
CA ARG A 1132 32.82 -34.02 16.83
C ARG A 1132 34.08 -34.82 16.49
N SER A 1133 33.98 -36.12 16.19
CA SER A 1133 35.15 -36.97 15.94
C SER A 1133 35.46 -37.24 14.45
N ARG A 1134 34.94 -36.43 13.52
CA ARG A 1134 35.37 -36.48 12.12
C ARG A 1134 35.95 -35.12 11.71
N PRO A 1135 37.20 -35.05 11.21
CA PRO A 1135 37.80 -33.78 10.82
C PRO A 1135 36.99 -33.18 9.66
N ILE A 1136 36.56 -31.95 9.84
CA ILE A 1136 36.13 -31.06 8.76
C ILE A 1136 37.40 -30.76 7.95
N PRO A 1137 37.44 -30.96 6.62
CA PRO A 1137 38.58 -30.52 5.83
C PRO A 1137 38.68 -28.99 5.91
N GLU A 1138 39.77 -28.47 6.47
CA GLU A 1138 40.10 -27.05 6.43
C GLU A 1138 40.17 -26.58 4.97
N ARG A 1139 39.13 -25.87 4.49
CA ARG A 1139 39.26 -24.98 3.34
C ARG A 1139 40.11 -23.79 3.78
N ARG A 1140 41.42 -23.87 3.52
CA ARG A 1140 42.28 -22.69 3.45
C ARG A 1140 42.09 -22.04 2.08
N ASP A 1141 41.53 -20.83 2.09
CA ASP A 1141 41.70 -19.87 1.02
C ASP A 1141 43.18 -19.70 0.68
N ARG A 1142 43.55 -19.96 -0.57
CA ARG A 1142 44.72 -19.37 -1.23
C ARG A 1142 44.38 -19.10 -2.69
N GLY A 1143 44.34 -17.82 -3.04
CA GLY A 1143 44.25 -17.34 -4.42
C GLY A 1143 45.44 -17.78 -5.28
N PRO A 1144 45.44 -17.40 -6.57
CA PRO A 1144 46.39 -17.93 -7.54
C PRO A 1144 47.76 -17.25 -7.36
N ASN A 1145 48.75 -18.01 -6.90
CA ASN A 1145 50.16 -17.63 -7.05
C ASN A 1145 50.87 -18.68 -7.92
N LEU A 1146 51.44 -18.17 -9.01
CA LEU A 1146 52.25 -18.87 -10.01
C LEU A 1146 53.38 -19.71 -9.36
N PRO A 1147 53.82 -20.81 -9.99
CA PRO A 1147 54.85 -21.68 -9.44
C PRO A 1147 56.26 -21.07 -9.66
N PRO A 1148 57.16 -21.05 -8.66
CA PRO A 1148 58.57 -20.86 -8.90
C PRO A 1148 59.24 -22.17 -9.33
N MET A 1149 60.06 -22.08 -10.37
CA MET A 1149 60.87 -23.16 -10.95
C MET A 1149 61.79 -23.88 -9.94
N PRO A 1150 62.08 -25.18 -10.14
CA PRO A 1150 63.00 -25.93 -9.28
C PRO A 1150 64.47 -25.70 -9.65
N ALA A 1151 65.30 -25.37 -8.65
CA ALA A 1151 66.76 -25.42 -8.75
C ALA A 1151 67.30 -26.83 -8.41
N PRO A 1152 68.44 -27.25 -9.00
CA PRO A 1152 68.80 -28.66 -9.18
C PRO A 1152 69.48 -29.26 -7.94
N LYS A 1153 69.15 -30.51 -7.59
CA LYS A 1153 69.95 -31.32 -6.65
C LYS A 1153 70.77 -32.36 -7.41
N MET A 1154 72.09 -32.16 -7.33
CA MET A 1154 73.13 -33.08 -7.76
C MET A 1154 73.01 -34.44 -7.07
N ARG A 1155 73.23 -35.49 -7.87
CA ARG A 1155 73.47 -36.87 -7.43
C ARG A 1155 74.75 -36.96 -6.59
N ARG A 1156 74.69 -37.75 -5.51
CA ARG A 1156 75.84 -38.57 -5.07
C ARG A 1156 75.38 -40.02 -4.91
N THR A 1157 76.07 -40.83 -5.70
CA THR A 1157 76.22 -42.29 -5.81
C THR A 1157 75.85 -43.18 -4.62
N GLY A 1158 75.25 -44.32 -4.99
CA GLY A 1158 75.01 -45.53 -4.22
C GLY A 1158 74.18 -46.47 -5.09
#